data_AF-A0A7M3Z3H3-F1
#
_entry.id   AF-A0A7M3Z3H3-F1
#
_cell.length_a   1.000
_cell.length_b   1.000
_cell.length_c   1.000
_cell.angle_alpha   90.00
_cell.angle_beta   90.00
_cell.angle_gamma   90.00
#
_symmetry.space_group_name_H-M   'P 1'
#
loop_
_entity.id
_entity.type
_entity.pdbx_description
1 polymer ?
#
loop_
_entity_poly.entity_id
_entity_poly.type
_entity_poly.pdbx_seq_one_letter_code
_entity_poly.pdbx_strand_id
1 'polypeptide(L)'
;NVLPFNASHLVNASQSMLITPGQHRVVAVNASSGYGVLNNGVESLTLKWPNGSRSQEISWSSTIQGFSLMVATQPSAPWTHAPYPTPEGMNPLPLELMPRQVGDVQMTEILSNATNDGEAFPDGEWIELHNTGSGSIDLMGWSIMDGMGNLTYLDPGTLVFNATQGSTVIDPDGRRLVQFTSYTELWDNHNHLFLRDMTEQVVDTADYTTDYGEDMALIRGSNPADSWTPAAWKTPGQPEPGSMPSSTTIRFSEILPDAVGSDSQVWPNGEWIEFYNYGTSDVDLAGWKLQAASRSLNLHEANMPLQDNTIVRAGHAVLVALNGTSSFYLKHTSSDSIGLVDAAGSAVDTIAWSATVEGESLVAPNSTHGGVGPNGSTATGNWILSAWATPGEVNPVWPAYTDSTELAITEVLPYCNDDSIEPTEDWVEVHNQGTTPLNISRWSVLTADGDRRFMRLDSMWADEGQTAKVVLQPDERAVFIMDEYILTGLGDAFELLHPDGDAVTSAAWVVVTDCQTLMPGDHSSDDWQHTLWPTPGLPEPQPSSFATKEDIRFTRFMPSGSTDISNDMEFIEVANQGDKLAVLNGWTLRTTTGATSMYNATITNLMIQPGTSTLLANDADAVGVYEDGNVVDVDGALDRNFYFPNSGAALQLFDASGAEVDTLVYGNGPVSVSGWSGIALAEPLSNLDNLIYLRGSGCGDTPDTNTVVDWHEQWSRLGGSTFCFDTTTSSSGTITPLIGPEHGLADLLAWIDGATTSLHVHMYLLQEVHLVEAMVNAQNRGVDVNVVLDYGDSWWQQFDLDTQRGMATTLLNAGVDVKWFGDTGENPYAYIHSKVAVRDNESVWIGSGNWKSSSHPEPGNPGNRDWGVLVEDEGLATMVLNHLAFDENEAKGHVTPVQASDAPTGWTMPESTAIVGQTATGIEGDFEATLLVCPDNCIDELVKVLDSADTEILLSLQYLDMDWSWGWGDNPIVEALENAAQRDVRLRLIINGAYLDEDIQSAVDRFNEEWNFTMGYDTSAVVMSSDDEVTKLHNKGIIVDGEHVLVSSINWGDSALVRNREMGLLLSSPSVAQVYADSWYEDWNRVDNTTDT
;
A
#
# COMPACT_ATOMS: atom_id res chain seq x y z
N ASN A 1 3.20 -25.60 -14.62
CA ASN A 1 2.78 -26.83 -15.35
C ASN A 1 2.96 -28.06 -14.46
N VAL A 2 2.21 -29.16 -14.67
CA VAL A 2 2.32 -30.38 -13.85
C VAL A 2 2.46 -31.62 -14.74
N LEU A 3 3.54 -32.39 -14.55
CA LEU A 3 3.81 -33.63 -15.27
C LEU A 3 3.58 -34.85 -14.35
N PRO A 4 2.55 -35.69 -14.59
CA PRO A 4 2.34 -36.88 -13.79
C PRO A 4 3.34 -38.00 -14.13
N PHE A 5 3.94 -38.63 -13.11
CA PHE A 5 4.82 -39.80 -13.28
C PHE A 5 4.00 -41.06 -13.59
N ASN A 6 3.71 -41.29 -14.88
CA ASN A 6 2.93 -42.42 -15.38
C ASN A 6 3.71 -43.23 -16.43
N ALA A 7 3.09 -44.29 -16.97
CA ALA A 7 3.71 -45.19 -17.94
C ALA A 7 4.12 -44.53 -19.28
N SER A 8 3.66 -43.31 -19.54
CA SER A 8 4.01 -42.53 -20.74
C SER A 8 5.22 -41.62 -20.54
N HIS A 9 5.63 -41.36 -19.30
CA HIS A 9 6.72 -40.44 -18.96
C HIS A 9 7.88 -41.11 -18.25
N LEU A 10 7.66 -42.17 -17.48
CA LEU A 10 8.74 -42.91 -16.85
C LEU A 10 9.36 -43.91 -17.84
N VAL A 11 10.63 -43.74 -18.18
CA VAL A 11 11.34 -44.66 -19.09
C VAL A 11 11.43 -46.04 -18.42
N ASN A 12 11.14 -47.09 -19.19
CA ASN A 12 11.03 -48.47 -18.71
C ASN A 12 9.97 -48.72 -17.62
N ALA A 13 8.94 -47.86 -17.50
CA ALA A 13 7.84 -48.02 -16.54
C ALA A 13 7.10 -49.36 -16.60
N SER A 14 7.08 -50.02 -17.77
CA SER A 14 6.49 -51.34 -17.96
C SER A 14 7.19 -52.45 -17.15
N GLN A 15 8.42 -52.20 -16.70
CA GLN A 15 9.21 -53.13 -15.90
C GLN A 15 8.97 -52.96 -14.39
N SER A 16 8.87 -51.73 -13.89
CA SER A 16 8.58 -51.43 -12.48
C SER A 16 8.35 -49.93 -12.26
N MET A 17 7.36 -49.59 -11.42
CA MET A 17 7.18 -48.24 -10.88
C MET A 17 7.98 -47.99 -9.59
N LEU A 18 8.72 -48.99 -9.11
CA LEU A 18 9.53 -48.90 -7.88
C LEU A 18 10.95 -48.44 -8.19
N ILE A 19 11.42 -47.47 -7.41
CA ILE A 19 12.82 -47.04 -7.32
C ILE A 19 13.35 -47.50 -5.96
N THR A 20 14.27 -48.46 -5.95
CA THR A 20 14.89 -48.93 -4.70
C THR A 20 15.99 -47.97 -4.25
N PRO A 21 16.38 -47.96 -2.96
CA PRO A 21 17.51 -47.14 -2.49
C PRO A 21 18.75 -47.33 -3.38
N GLY A 22 19.31 -46.22 -3.86
CA GLY A 22 20.49 -46.20 -4.74
C GLY A 22 20.24 -46.50 -6.23
N GLN A 23 18.99 -46.72 -6.66
CA GLN A 23 18.65 -46.78 -8.09
C GLN A 23 18.18 -45.42 -8.60
N HIS A 24 18.42 -45.17 -9.88
CA HIS A 24 17.87 -44.04 -10.64
C HIS A 24 16.85 -44.52 -11.69
N ARG A 25 16.04 -43.59 -12.19
CA ARG A 25 15.15 -43.78 -13.34
C ARG A 25 15.15 -42.49 -14.17
N VAL A 26 14.93 -42.63 -15.48
CA VAL A 26 14.80 -41.50 -16.38
C VAL A 26 13.32 -41.15 -16.54
N VAL A 27 12.99 -39.87 -16.41
CA VAL A 27 11.66 -39.33 -16.73
C VAL A 27 11.79 -38.55 -18.05
N ALA A 28 11.06 -39.00 -19.07
CA ALA A 28 11.04 -38.40 -20.39
C ALA A 28 9.84 -37.45 -20.55
N VAL A 29 10.14 -36.21 -20.92
CA VAL A 29 9.14 -35.24 -21.38
C VAL A 29 8.93 -35.46 -22.88
N ASN A 30 8.04 -36.37 -23.23
CA ASN A 30 7.70 -36.64 -24.62
C ASN A 30 7.04 -35.40 -25.24
N ALA A 31 7.65 -34.86 -26.31
CA ALA A 31 7.27 -33.61 -26.97
C ALA A 31 5.76 -33.48 -27.20
N SER A 32 5.11 -32.71 -26.32
CA SER A 32 3.75 -32.20 -26.52
C SER A 32 3.69 -30.80 -25.92
N SER A 33 3.05 -29.87 -26.62
CA SER A 33 2.86 -28.48 -26.17
C SER A 33 2.03 -28.34 -24.88
N GLY A 34 1.48 -29.45 -24.36
CA GLY A 34 0.57 -29.45 -23.21
C GLY A 34 1.25 -29.46 -21.84
N TYR A 35 2.56 -29.69 -21.76
CA TYR A 35 3.25 -29.81 -20.46
C TYR A 35 4.39 -28.83 -20.24
N GLY A 36 4.69 -27.91 -21.16
CA GLY A 36 5.82 -26.96 -21.15
C GLY A 36 6.59 -26.83 -19.83
N VAL A 37 7.38 -27.84 -19.50
CA VAL A 37 8.26 -27.94 -18.33
C VAL A 37 9.64 -28.17 -18.91
N LEU A 38 10.67 -27.54 -18.34
CA LEU A 38 12.01 -27.46 -18.91
C LEU A 38 12.08 -26.44 -20.07
N ASN A 39 11.74 -25.19 -19.77
CA ASN A 39 12.02 -24.07 -20.67
C ASN A 39 13.54 -23.83 -20.79
N ASN A 40 13.96 -23.05 -21.78
CA ASN A 40 15.38 -22.78 -22.00
C ASN A 40 15.95 -21.64 -21.11
N GLY A 41 15.16 -21.07 -20.20
CA GLY A 41 15.51 -19.93 -19.34
C GLY A 41 15.40 -20.27 -17.84
N VAL A 42 15.18 -19.26 -17.00
CA VAL A 42 15.02 -19.43 -15.55
C VAL A 42 13.74 -20.20 -15.25
N GLU A 43 13.84 -21.31 -14.52
CA GLU A 43 12.68 -22.11 -14.10
C GLU A 43 13.00 -22.90 -12.81
N SER A 44 11.95 -23.25 -12.05
CA SER A 44 12.02 -24.21 -10.95
C SER A 44 11.08 -25.39 -11.16
N LEU A 45 11.50 -26.58 -10.69
CA LEU A 45 10.69 -27.78 -10.67
C LEU A 45 10.54 -28.31 -9.26
N THR A 46 9.29 -28.40 -8.83
CA THR A 46 8.93 -29.05 -7.57
C THR A 46 8.51 -30.50 -7.81
N LEU A 47 9.26 -31.44 -7.24
CA LEU A 47 8.82 -32.83 -7.08
C LEU A 47 7.80 -32.89 -5.94
N LYS A 48 6.62 -33.45 -6.20
CA LYS A 48 5.55 -33.63 -5.20
C LYS A 48 5.34 -35.10 -4.87
N TRP A 49 5.07 -35.37 -3.60
CA TRP A 49 4.58 -36.67 -3.15
C TRP A 49 3.15 -36.93 -3.64
N PRO A 50 2.68 -38.19 -3.67
CA PRO A 50 1.31 -38.52 -4.08
C PRO A 50 0.20 -37.83 -3.26
N ASN A 51 0.49 -37.36 -2.04
CA ASN A 51 -0.43 -36.61 -1.18
C ASN A 51 -0.43 -35.09 -1.48
N GLY A 52 0.34 -34.64 -2.49
CA GLY A 52 0.44 -33.24 -2.90
C GLY A 52 1.51 -32.41 -2.17
N SER A 53 2.14 -32.93 -1.11
CA SER A 53 3.18 -32.19 -0.38
C SER A 53 4.48 -32.12 -1.18
N ARG A 54 5.23 -31.02 -1.02
CA ARG A 54 6.53 -30.84 -1.70
C ARG A 54 7.54 -31.86 -1.16
N SER A 55 8.30 -32.49 -2.06
CA SER A 55 9.39 -33.41 -1.74
C SER A 55 10.73 -32.71 -1.88
N GLN A 56 10.99 -32.15 -3.06
CA GLN A 56 12.22 -31.45 -3.41
C GLN A 56 11.87 -30.38 -4.43
N GLU A 57 12.59 -29.27 -4.39
CA GLU A 57 12.56 -28.24 -5.41
C GLU A 57 13.95 -28.10 -6.01
N ILE A 58 14.01 -27.92 -7.33
CA ILE A 58 15.23 -27.62 -8.07
C ILE A 58 14.99 -26.36 -8.88
N SER A 59 16.02 -25.58 -9.14
CA SER A 59 15.97 -24.40 -10.00
C SER A 59 17.23 -24.34 -10.86
N TRP A 60 17.16 -23.61 -11.97
CA TRP A 60 18.32 -23.25 -12.80
C TRP A 60 18.08 -21.86 -13.39
N SER A 61 19.16 -21.14 -13.71
CA SER A 61 19.11 -19.79 -14.27
C SER A 61 19.11 -19.79 -15.81
N SER A 62 19.83 -20.72 -16.43
CA SER A 62 19.95 -20.79 -17.89
C SER A 62 20.21 -22.22 -18.37
N THR A 63 20.13 -22.43 -19.68
CA THR A 63 20.44 -23.72 -20.32
C THR A 63 21.28 -23.51 -21.58
N ILE A 64 22.12 -24.50 -21.90
CA ILE A 64 22.88 -24.53 -23.15
C ILE A 64 22.43 -25.73 -23.96
N GLN A 65 22.16 -25.51 -25.25
CA GLN A 65 21.65 -26.54 -26.13
C GLN A 65 22.58 -27.76 -26.16
N GLY A 66 22.05 -28.95 -25.85
CA GLY A 66 22.81 -30.20 -25.89
C GLY A 66 23.50 -30.58 -24.57
N PHE A 67 23.62 -29.67 -23.62
CA PHE A 67 24.27 -29.91 -22.33
C PHE A 67 23.25 -30.31 -21.25
N SER A 68 23.61 -31.28 -20.42
CA SER A 68 22.80 -31.70 -19.26
C SER A 68 23.13 -30.89 -18.00
N LEU A 69 22.17 -30.73 -17.08
CA LEU A 69 22.37 -30.10 -15.78
C LEU A 69 22.53 -31.15 -14.65
N MET A 70 23.25 -30.79 -13.60
CA MET A 70 23.38 -31.55 -12.36
C MET A 70 23.29 -30.65 -11.12
N VAL A 71 23.10 -31.27 -9.96
CA VAL A 71 23.10 -30.55 -8.67
C VAL A 71 24.43 -29.83 -8.44
N ALA A 72 24.36 -28.57 -8.02
CA ALA A 72 25.53 -27.79 -7.63
C ALA A 72 26.20 -28.33 -6.36
N THR A 73 27.45 -27.95 -6.14
CA THR A 73 28.21 -28.34 -4.95
C THR A 73 27.74 -27.62 -3.68
N GLN A 74 27.15 -26.44 -3.80
CA GLN A 74 26.55 -25.70 -2.69
C GLN A 74 25.10 -26.12 -2.42
N PRO A 75 24.71 -26.38 -1.15
CA PRO A 75 23.32 -26.56 -0.79
C PRO A 75 22.51 -25.34 -1.23
N SER A 76 21.28 -25.53 -1.72
CA SER A 76 20.35 -24.48 -2.20
C SER A 76 20.77 -23.66 -3.43
N ALA A 77 21.95 -23.90 -4.03
CA ALA A 77 22.30 -23.28 -5.30
C ALA A 77 21.50 -23.88 -6.48
N PRO A 78 21.20 -23.08 -7.52
CA PRO A 78 20.63 -23.59 -8.77
C PRO A 78 21.50 -24.69 -9.39
N TRP A 79 20.90 -25.60 -10.14
CA TRP A 79 21.61 -26.64 -10.87
C TRP A 79 22.56 -26.05 -11.92
N THR A 80 23.72 -26.68 -12.09
CA THR A 80 24.81 -26.24 -12.99
C THR A 80 25.05 -27.24 -14.12
N HIS A 81 25.81 -26.87 -15.14
CA HIS A 81 26.14 -27.77 -16.25
C HIS A 81 26.93 -29.00 -15.76
N ALA A 82 26.43 -30.19 -16.12
CA ALA A 82 27.16 -31.43 -15.90
C ALA A 82 28.29 -31.54 -16.93
N PRO A 83 29.47 -32.10 -16.56
CA PRO A 83 30.58 -32.28 -17.48
C PRO A 83 30.23 -33.04 -18.77
N TYR A 84 29.39 -34.07 -18.67
CA TYR A 84 28.83 -34.82 -19.81
C TYR A 84 27.59 -35.62 -19.36
N PRO A 85 26.68 -35.97 -20.29
CA PRO A 85 25.48 -36.72 -19.96
C PRO A 85 25.78 -38.16 -19.54
N THR A 86 25.15 -38.62 -18.45
CA THR A 86 25.28 -39.98 -17.91
C THR A 86 23.92 -40.67 -17.78
N PRO A 87 23.17 -40.87 -18.89
CA PRO A 87 21.85 -41.50 -18.82
C PRO A 87 21.96 -42.90 -18.22
N GLU A 88 21.15 -43.18 -17.19
CA GLU A 88 21.20 -44.43 -16.42
C GLU A 88 22.54 -44.70 -15.68
N GLY A 89 23.36 -43.66 -15.52
CA GLY A 89 24.61 -43.69 -14.77
C GLY A 89 24.52 -42.97 -13.42
N MET A 90 25.64 -42.96 -12.70
CA MET A 90 25.85 -41.97 -11.65
C MET A 90 26.30 -40.67 -12.32
N ASN A 91 25.87 -39.53 -11.79
CA ASN A 91 26.36 -38.24 -12.23
C ASN A 91 27.90 -38.21 -12.16
N PRO A 92 28.57 -37.59 -13.13
CA PRO A 92 30.00 -37.39 -13.06
C PRO A 92 30.36 -36.48 -11.87
N LEU A 93 31.65 -36.37 -11.57
CA LEU A 93 32.13 -35.33 -10.65
C LEU A 93 31.76 -33.96 -11.24
N PRO A 94 31.45 -32.94 -10.41
CA PRO A 94 31.35 -31.55 -10.86
C PRO A 94 32.56 -31.15 -11.73
N LEU A 95 32.34 -30.25 -12.71
CA LEU A 95 33.36 -29.88 -13.71
C LEU A 95 34.65 -29.36 -13.05
N GLU A 96 34.53 -28.64 -11.94
CA GLU A 96 35.67 -28.12 -11.16
C GLU A 96 36.52 -29.22 -10.50
N LEU A 97 35.99 -30.43 -10.36
CA LEU A 97 36.68 -31.60 -9.78
C LEU A 97 37.21 -32.58 -10.84
N MET A 98 37.01 -32.29 -12.12
CA MET A 98 37.48 -33.15 -13.20
C MET A 98 39.02 -33.12 -13.31
N PRO A 99 39.68 -34.23 -13.70
CA PRO A 99 41.14 -34.27 -13.82
C PRO A 99 41.69 -33.24 -14.82
N ARG A 100 42.69 -32.47 -14.40
CA ARG A 100 43.39 -31.47 -15.23
C ARG A 100 44.89 -31.71 -15.13
N GLN A 101 45.55 -31.91 -16.26
CA GLN A 101 47.00 -32.15 -16.36
C GLN A 101 47.52 -33.26 -15.43
N VAL A 102 46.77 -34.35 -15.28
CA VAL A 102 47.12 -35.46 -14.37
C VAL A 102 48.00 -36.53 -15.07
N GLY A 103 48.06 -36.51 -16.41
CA GLY A 103 48.90 -37.39 -17.22
C GLY A 103 50.09 -36.68 -17.88
N ASP A 104 50.96 -37.48 -18.51
CA ASP A 104 52.12 -37.01 -19.28
C ASP A 104 51.74 -36.30 -20.59
N VAL A 105 50.50 -36.47 -21.08
CA VAL A 105 49.98 -35.78 -22.27
C VAL A 105 48.83 -34.89 -21.86
N GLN A 106 48.88 -33.63 -22.28
CA GLN A 106 47.90 -32.59 -21.96
C GLN A 106 47.53 -31.79 -23.20
N MET A 107 46.35 -31.18 -23.19
CA MET A 107 45.95 -30.17 -24.18
C MET A 107 46.64 -28.85 -23.85
N THR A 108 47.16 -28.15 -24.86
CA THR A 108 47.88 -26.88 -24.65
C THR A 108 47.38 -25.69 -25.48
N GLU A 109 46.78 -25.95 -26.64
CA GLU A 109 46.19 -24.91 -27.49
C GLU A 109 44.97 -25.48 -28.25
N ILE A 110 43.89 -24.69 -28.39
CA ILE A 110 42.63 -25.14 -29.02
C ILE A 110 42.16 -24.07 -30.00
N LEU A 111 41.88 -24.44 -31.25
CA LEU A 111 41.16 -23.59 -32.19
C LEU A 111 39.78 -24.18 -32.43
N SER A 112 38.78 -23.65 -31.72
CA SER A 112 37.38 -24.10 -31.78
C SER A 112 36.61 -23.45 -32.93
N ASN A 113 36.81 -22.15 -33.18
CA ASN A 113 36.16 -21.41 -34.27
C ASN A 113 37.18 -21.14 -35.38
N ALA A 114 37.17 -21.95 -36.44
CA ALA A 114 38.15 -21.86 -37.53
C ALA A 114 37.59 -21.10 -38.73
N THR A 115 38.46 -20.65 -39.64
CA THR A 115 38.00 -19.94 -40.85
C THR A 115 37.16 -20.83 -41.79
N ASN A 116 37.34 -22.15 -41.74
CA ASN A 116 36.50 -23.12 -42.46
C ASN A 116 36.20 -24.35 -41.59
N ASP A 117 35.06 -24.35 -40.90
CA ASP A 117 34.65 -25.48 -40.06
C ASP A 117 34.52 -26.79 -40.84
N GLY A 118 34.94 -27.88 -40.19
CA GLY A 118 34.95 -29.22 -40.75
C GLY A 118 36.03 -29.51 -41.81
N GLU A 119 36.87 -28.54 -42.19
CA GLU A 119 38.02 -28.76 -43.07
C GLU A 119 39.26 -29.27 -42.31
N ALA A 120 40.23 -29.81 -43.05
CA ALA A 120 41.49 -30.27 -42.45
C ALA A 120 42.39 -29.09 -42.05
N PHE A 121 43.30 -29.34 -41.10
CA PHE A 121 44.36 -28.39 -40.75
C PHE A 121 45.14 -27.95 -42.02
N PRO A 122 45.46 -26.65 -42.22
CA PRO A 122 45.44 -25.57 -41.22
C PRO A 122 44.16 -24.72 -41.17
N ASP A 123 43.19 -24.96 -42.06
CA ASP A 123 42.07 -24.03 -42.27
C ASP A 123 40.82 -24.39 -41.43
N GLY A 124 40.76 -25.60 -40.86
CA GLY A 124 39.71 -26.04 -39.94
C GLY A 124 40.18 -26.18 -38.49
N GLU A 125 39.27 -26.66 -37.64
CA GLU A 125 39.42 -26.78 -36.18
C GLU A 125 40.52 -27.77 -35.75
N TRP A 126 41.20 -27.46 -34.65
CA TRP A 126 42.21 -28.34 -34.09
C TRP A 126 42.47 -28.18 -32.59
N ILE A 127 43.04 -29.22 -32.00
CA ILE A 127 43.57 -29.22 -30.63
C ILE A 127 45.03 -29.63 -30.67
N GLU A 128 45.88 -28.91 -29.94
CA GLU A 128 47.26 -29.27 -29.69
C GLU A 128 47.42 -30.06 -28.39
N LEU A 129 48.16 -31.17 -28.49
CA LEU A 129 48.59 -32.01 -27.38
C LEU A 129 50.10 -31.87 -27.17
N HIS A 130 50.54 -31.78 -25.92
CA HIS A 130 51.96 -31.75 -25.53
C HIS A 130 52.29 -32.90 -24.60
N ASN A 131 53.41 -33.59 -24.87
CA ASN A 131 53.95 -34.61 -23.99
C ASN A 131 54.97 -33.98 -23.02
N THR A 132 54.54 -33.74 -21.79
CA THR A 132 55.38 -33.26 -20.67
C THR A 132 56.16 -34.37 -19.99
N GLY A 133 55.84 -35.63 -20.31
CA GLY A 133 56.49 -36.82 -19.79
C GLY A 133 57.92 -37.03 -20.31
N SER A 134 58.61 -37.99 -19.69
CA SER A 134 60.00 -38.32 -20.04
C SER A 134 60.14 -39.45 -21.08
N GLY A 135 59.02 -40.06 -21.50
CA GLY A 135 58.99 -41.16 -22.47
C GLY A 135 58.07 -40.87 -23.66
N SER A 136 58.33 -41.51 -24.79
CA SER A 136 57.46 -41.43 -25.96
C SER A 136 56.15 -42.18 -25.72
N ILE A 137 55.01 -41.59 -26.10
CA ILE A 137 53.66 -42.14 -25.89
C ILE A 137 53.00 -42.38 -27.25
N ASP A 138 52.40 -43.55 -27.45
CA ASP A 138 51.57 -43.83 -28.63
C ASP A 138 50.12 -43.38 -28.35
N LEU A 139 49.63 -42.41 -29.13
CA LEU A 139 48.28 -41.85 -28.99
C LEU A 139 47.21 -42.78 -29.58
N MET A 140 47.58 -43.88 -30.24
CA MET A 140 46.60 -44.79 -30.84
C MET A 140 45.65 -45.38 -29.78
N GLY A 141 44.35 -45.11 -29.93
CA GLY A 141 43.30 -45.57 -29.01
C GLY A 141 42.98 -44.60 -27.86
N TRP A 142 43.66 -43.47 -27.77
CA TRP A 142 43.22 -42.33 -26.95
C TRP A 142 42.00 -41.66 -27.60
N SER A 143 41.27 -40.84 -26.85
CA SER A 143 40.12 -40.11 -27.40
C SER A 143 39.92 -38.75 -26.74
N ILE A 144 39.19 -37.86 -27.41
CA ILE A 144 38.69 -36.59 -26.87
C ILE A 144 37.16 -36.71 -26.80
N MET A 145 36.60 -36.45 -25.63
CA MET A 145 35.15 -36.40 -25.40
C MET A 145 34.69 -34.95 -25.24
N ASP A 146 33.61 -34.55 -25.89
CA ASP A 146 33.00 -33.22 -25.69
C ASP A 146 31.94 -33.22 -24.56
N GLY A 147 31.42 -32.05 -24.20
CA GLY A 147 30.47 -31.90 -23.09
C GLY A 147 29.07 -32.47 -23.39
N MET A 148 28.80 -32.81 -24.66
CA MET A 148 27.61 -33.52 -25.10
C MET A 148 27.80 -35.05 -25.09
N GLY A 149 29.03 -35.53 -24.84
CA GLY A 149 29.40 -36.94 -24.78
C GLY A 149 29.81 -37.54 -26.12
N ASN A 150 30.04 -36.75 -27.16
CA ASN A 150 30.57 -37.23 -28.44
C ASN A 150 32.06 -37.59 -28.30
N LEU A 151 32.55 -38.52 -29.11
CA LEU A 151 33.93 -39.05 -29.02
C LEU A 151 34.70 -38.96 -30.34
N THR A 152 35.86 -38.31 -30.29
CA THR A 152 36.88 -38.33 -31.35
C THR A 152 38.03 -39.23 -30.93
N TYR A 153 38.24 -40.35 -31.62
CA TYR A 153 39.39 -41.22 -31.37
C TYR A 153 40.65 -40.69 -32.07
N LEU A 154 41.80 -40.76 -31.38
CA LEU A 154 43.10 -40.38 -31.93
C LEU A 154 43.65 -41.53 -32.78
N ASP A 155 43.61 -41.34 -34.10
CA ASP A 155 44.05 -42.29 -35.12
C ASP A 155 44.71 -41.58 -36.32
N PRO A 156 45.26 -42.30 -37.31
CA PRO A 156 45.92 -41.66 -38.45
C PRO A 156 45.03 -40.73 -39.32
N GLY A 157 43.71 -40.75 -39.17
CA GLY A 157 42.77 -39.84 -39.83
C GLY A 157 42.53 -38.54 -39.07
N THR A 158 42.64 -38.55 -37.74
CA THR A 158 42.42 -37.38 -36.86
C THR A 158 43.72 -36.70 -36.42
N LEU A 159 44.88 -37.34 -36.53
CA LEU A 159 46.17 -36.71 -36.26
C LEU A 159 46.76 -36.03 -37.50
N VAL A 160 47.36 -34.85 -37.33
CA VAL A 160 48.06 -34.15 -38.40
C VAL A 160 49.49 -34.71 -38.55
N PHE A 161 49.84 -35.15 -39.77
CA PHE A 161 51.15 -35.69 -40.10
C PHE A 161 51.95 -34.73 -40.99
N ASN A 162 53.22 -34.48 -40.64
CA ASN A 162 54.18 -33.76 -41.48
C ASN A 162 55.54 -34.48 -41.52
N ALA A 163 56.52 -33.90 -42.20
CA ALA A 163 57.84 -34.51 -42.42
C ALA A 163 58.61 -34.85 -41.13
N THR A 164 58.30 -34.19 -40.01
CA THR A 164 58.91 -34.42 -38.68
C THR A 164 58.02 -35.22 -37.73
N GLN A 165 56.79 -35.57 -38.13
CA GLN A 165 55.72 -36.09 -37.27
C GLN A 165 54.96 -37.25 -37.95
N GLY A 166 55.70 -38.28 -38.40
CA GLY A 166 55.20 -39.36 -39.26
C GLY A 166 54.52 -40.58 -38.59
N SER A 167 54.32 -40.56 -37.28
CA SER A 167 53.79 -41.69 -36.47
C SER A 167 52.62 -41.24 -35.56
N THR A 168 51.87 -42.15 -34.94
CA THR A 168 50.93 -41.82 -33.83
C THR A 168 51.66 -41.54 -32.50
N VAL A 169 52.98 -41.71 -32.48
CA VAL A 169 53.83 -41.48 -31.31
C VAL A 169 54.15 -40.00 -31.12
N ILE A 170 54.02 -39.51 -29.87
CA ILE A 170 54.47 -38.21 -29.38
C ILE A 170 55.70 -38.41 -28.48
N ASP A 171 56.85 -37.89 -28.90
CA ASP A 171 58.11 -37.97 -28.15
C ASP A 171 58.10 -37.00 -26.95
N PRO A 172 59.00 -37.15 -25.96
CA PRO A 172 59.15 -36.20 -24.86
C PRO A 172 59.35 -34.76 -25.36
N ASP A 173 58.63 -33.81 -24.78
CA ASP A 173 58.54 -32.41 -25.21
C ASP A 173 57.98 -32.22 -26.64
N GLY A 174 57.48 -33.30 -27.25
CA GLY A 174 56.82 -33.29 -28.54
C GLY A 174 55.41 -32.72 -28.44
N ARG A 175 54.98 -32.02 -29.49
CA ARG A 175 53.62 -31.49 -29.67
C ARG A 175 52.92 -32.22 -30.81
N ARG A 176 51.59 -32.35 -30.77
CA ARG A 176 50.78 -33.02 -31.80
C ARG A 176 49.45 -32.32 -31.99
N LEU A 177 49.11 -32.05 -33.25
CA LEU A 177 47.82 -31.48 -33.63
C LEU A 177 46.81 -32.60 -33.94
N VAL A 178 45.61 -32.45 -33.38
CA VAL A 178 44.41 -33.24 -33.64
C VAL A 178 43.47 -32.38 -34.46
N GLN A 179 43.04 -32.83 -35.64
CA GLN A 179 42.12 -32.10 -36.53
C GLN A 179 40.69 -32.65 -36.42
N PHE A 180 39.70 -31.78 -36.55
CA PHE A 180 38.27 -32.12 -36.45
C PHE A 180 37.58 -31.94 -37.81
N THR A 181 37.58 -33.02 -38.61
CA THR A 181 37.10 -33.01 -40.01
C THR A 181 35.79 -33.78 -40.24
N SER A 182 35.13 -34.24 -39.17
CA SER A 182 34.00 -35.17 -39.26
C SER A 182 32.95 -34.94 -38.16
N TYR A 183 32.32 -35.98 -37.60
CA TYR A 183 31.12 -35.91 -36.75
C TYR A 183 31.29 -35.23 -35.38
N THR A 184 32.47 -34.72 -35.05
CA THR A 184 32.73 -34.00 -33.81
C THR A 184 33.24 -32.61 -34.19
N GLU A 185 32.51 -31.61 -33.74
CA GLU A 185 32.69 -30.18 -33.99
C GLU A 185 33.06 -29.55 -32.63
N LEU A 186 34.04 -28.65 -32.63
CA LEU A 186 34.41 -27.91 -31.44
C LEU A 186 33.49 -26.70 -31.29
N TRP A 187 32.30 -26.92 -30.71
CA TRP A 187 31.28 -25.88 -30.52
C TRP A 187 31.84 -24.52 -30.13
N ASP A 188 31.65 -23.49 -30.95
CA ASP A 188 32.25 -22.16 -30.77
C ASP A 188 31.89 -21.51 -29.43
N ASN A 189 30.60 -21.55 -29.07
CA ASN A 189 30.04 -20.76 -27.99
C ASN A 189 30.25 -21.34 -26.59
N HIS A 190 30.34 -22.66 -26.45
CA HIS A 190 30.49 -23.31 -25.14
C HIS A 190 30.84 -24.77 -25.34
N ASN A 191 31.93 -25.23 -24.71
CA ASN A 191 32.26 -26.65 -24.71
C ASN A 191 33.15 -27.05 -23.53
N HIS A 192 33.04 -28.31 -23.13
CA HIS A 192 33.95 -28.98 -22.21
C HIS A 192 34.60 -30.15 -22.94
N LEU A 193 35.92 -30.26 -22.91
CA LEU A 193 36.71 -31.25 -23.63
C LEU A 193 37.51 -32.09 -22.64
N PHE A 194 37.41 -33.41 -22.77
CA PHE A 194 38.09 -34.37 -21.91
C PHE A 194 39.02 -35.26 -22.73
N LEU A 195 40.33 -35.14 -22.49
CA LEU A 195 41.33 -36.05 -23.06
C LEU A 195 41.33 -37.35 -22.26
N ARG A 196 41.06 -38.47 -22.94
CA ARG A 196 40.98 -39.80 -22.37
C ARG A 196 42.10 -40.70 -22.88
N ASP A 197 42.77 -41.36 -21.95
CA ASP A 197 43.81 -42.34 -22.28
C ASP A 197 43.20 -43.63 -22.87
N MET A 198 44.07 -44.57 -23.27
CA MET A 198 43.67 -45.86 -23.84
C MET A 198 42.85 -46.76 -22.88
N THR A 199 42.80 -46.42 -21.59
CA THR A 199 42.00 -47.11 -20.55
C THR A 199 40.71 -46.38 -20.24
N GLU A 200 40.35 -45.38 -21.05
CA GLU A 200 39.14 -44.57 -20.94
C GLU A 200 39.13 -43.58 -19.76
N GLN A 201 40.26 -43.40 -19.05
CA GLN A 201 40.39 -42.44 -17.96
C GLN A 201 40.67 -41.03 -18.49
N VAL A 202 39.98 -40.03 -17.91
CA VAL A 202 40.25 -38.62 -18.20
C VAL A 202 41.61 -38.23 -17.58
N VAL A 203 42.53 -37.76 -18.40
CA VAL A 203 43.88 -37.32 -17.99
C VAL A 203 44.06 -35.82 -18.08
N ASP A 204 43.23 -35.14 -18.88
CA ASP A 204 43.17 -33.68 -18.95
C ASP A 204 41.78 -33.18 -19.33
N THR A 205 41.43 -31.99 -18.86
CA THR A 205 40.15 -31.31 -19.12
C THR A 205 40.42 -29.87 -19.57
N ALA A 206 39.70 -29.43 -20.59
CA ALA A 206 39.63 -28.06 -21.05
C ALA A 206 38.16 -27.63 -21.13
N ASP A 207 37.87 -26.37 -20.85
CA ASP A 207 36.52 -25.83 -20.95
C ASP A 207 36.58 -24.37 -21.39
N TYR A 208 35.58 -23.94 -22.15
CA TYR A 208 35.43 -22.56 -22.59
C TYR A 208 33.95 -22.24 -22.76
N THR A 209 33.57 -20.98 -22.50
CA THR A 209 32.19 -20.63 -22.16
C THR A 209 31.55 -19.59 -23.07
N THR A 210 32.27 -19.08 -24.06
CA THR A 210 31.75 -18.13 -25.06
C THR A 210 32.45 -18.35 -26.40
N ASP A 211 31.89 -17.80 -27.48
CA ASP A 211 32.57 -17.69 -28.77
C ASP A 211 33.55 -16.51 -28.74
N TYR A 212 34.82 -16.84 -28.87
CA TYR A 212 35.91 -15.87 -28.87
C TYR A 212 36.19 -15.27 -30.26
N GLY A 213 35.45 -15.71 -31.28
CA GLY A 213 35.50 -15.27 -32.66
C GLY A 213 36.40 -16.14 -33.55
N GLU A 214 36.20 -15.99 -34.86
CA GLU A 214 36.90 -16.74 -35.89
C GLU A 214 38.43 -16.59 -35.81
N ASP A 215 39.13 -17.71 -35.98
CA ASP A 215 40.59 -17.82 -36.05
C ASP A 215 41.35 -17.44 -34.76
N MET A 216 40.68 -17.52 -33.61
CA MET A 216 41.24 -17.26 -32.29
C MET A 216 41.54 -18.56 -31.56
N ALA A 217 42.83 -18.89 -31.41
CA ALA A 217 43.23 -20.02 -30.57
C ALA A 217 43.05 -19.68 -29.09
N LEU A 218 42.69 -20.68 -28.29
CA LEU A 218 42.52 -20.62 -26.85
C LEU A 218 43.68 -21.35 -26.17
N ILE A 219 44.12 -20.81 -25.04
CA ILE A 219 45.16 -21.40 -24.19
C ILE A 219 44.67 -21.47 -22.75
N ARG A 220 45.32 -22.35 -21.98
CA ARG A 220 45.05 -22.49 -20.55
C ARG A 220 45.66 -21.32 -19.77
N GLY A 221 44.95 -20.85 -18.75
CA GLY A 221 45.50 -19.95 -17.72
C GLY A 221 46.54 -20.63 -16.82
N SER A 222 47.09 -19.89 -15.85
CA SER A 222 48.08 -20.43 -14.90
C SER A 222 47.49 -21.33 -13.82
N ASN A 223 46.20 -21.17 -13.48
CA ASN A 223 45.40 -22.14 -12.74
C ASN A 223 44.74 -23.07 -13.75
N PRO A 224 45.05 -24.37 -13.72
CA PRO A 224 44.49 -25.31 -14.69
C PRO A 224 42.96 -25.42 -14.63
N ALA A 225 42.36 -25.09 -13.48
CA ALA A 225 40.91 -25.16 -13.24
C ALA A 225 40.11 -24.05 -13.94
N ASP A 226 40.74 -22.95 -14.35
CA ASP A 226 40.06 -21.86 -15.02
C ASP A 226 39.67 -22.26 -16.45
N SER A 227 38.59 -21.67 -16.97
CA SER A 227 38.23 -21.78 -18.38
C SER A 227 39.32 -21.22 -19.28
N TRP A 228 39.45 -21.80 -20.45
CA TRP A 228 40.45 -21.43 -21.46
C TRP A 228 40.11 -20.09 -22.08
N THR A 229 41.14 -19.28 -22.29
CA THR A 229 40.99 -17.89 -22.74
C THR A 229 41.76 -17.67 -24.04
N PRO A 230 41.44 -16.62 -24.81
CA PRO A 230 42.11 -16.36 -26.07
C PRO A 230 43.62 -16.19 -25.92
N ALA A 231 44.38 -16.90 -26.74
CA ALA A 231 45.81 -16.66 -26.91
C ALA A 231 46.03 -15.33 -27.62
N ALA A 232 47.07 -14.59 -27.21
CA ALA A 232 47.45 -13.35 -27.89
C ALA A 232 47.75 -13.57 -29.39
N TRP A 233 48.21 -14.75 -29.77
CA TRP A 233 48.31 -15.23 -31.15
C TRP A 233 48.42 -16.76 -31.18
N LYS A 234 47.97 -17.40 -32.26
CA LYS A 234 48.02 -18.87 -32.40
C LYS A 234 49.43 -19.41 -32.70
N THR A 235 49.78 -20.57 -32.16
CA THR A 235 51.12 -21.19 -32.24
C THR A 235 51.12 -22.69 -32.60
N PRO A 236 50.42 -23.12 -33.66
CA PRO A 236 50.26 -24.54 -33.97
C PRO A 236 51.62 -25.25 -34.15
N GLY A 237 51.85 -26.29 -33.36
CA GLY A 237 53.06 -27.10 -33.31
C GLY A 237 54.21 -26.47 -32.50
N GLN A 238 53.99 -25.36 -31.79
CA GLN A 238 55.01 -24.57 -31.09
C GLN A 238 54.53 -24.15 -29.68
N PRO A 239 55.44 -23.73 -28.79
CA PRO A 239 55.03 -23.20 -27.49
C PRO A 239 54.16 -21.95 -27.59
N GLU A 240 53.16 -21.92 -26.73
CA GLU A 240 52.11 -20.91 -26.61
C GLU A 240 52.69 -19.57 -26.15
N PRO A 241 52.07 -18.43 -26.54
CA PRO A 241 52.44 -17.12 -26.03
C PRO A 241 52.47 -17.11 -24.49
N GLY A 242 53.55 -16.60 -23.89
CA GLY A 242 53.69 -16.52 -22.42
C GLY A 242 54.18 -17.79 -21.73
N SER A 243 54.30 -18.93 -22.43
CA SER A 243 54.80 -20.20 -21.84
C SER A 243 56.31 -20.22 -21.55
N MET A 244 57.07 -19.29 -22.13
CA MET A 244 58.52 -19.16 -21.93
C MET A 244 58.83 -17.88 -21.13
N PRO A 245 59.56 -17.96 -20.01
CA PRO A 245 59.85 -16.78 -19.19
C PRO A 245 60.76 -15.79 -19.94
N SER A 246 60.29 -14.56 -20.07
CA SER A 246 61.12 -13.43 -20.51
C SER A 246 62.19 -13.10 -19.46
N SER A 247 63.36 -12.66 -19.91
CA SER A 247 64.43 -12.17 -19.01
C SER A 247 64.20 -10.73 -18.50
N THR A 248 63.08 -10.09 -18.87
CA THR A 248 62.77 -8.69 -18.54
C THR A 248 61.78 -8.58 -17.36
N THR A 249 61.73 -7.40 -16.74
CA THR A 249 60.93 -7.12 -15.53
C THR A 249 59.73 -6.19 -15.80
N ILE A 250 59.21 -6.19 -17.02
CA ILE A 250 58.05 -5.41 -17.44
C ILE A 250 56.84 -6.34 -17.52
N ARG A 251 55.68 -5.86 -17.08
CA ARG A 251 54.39 -6.54 -17.19
C ARG A 251 53.26 -5.53 -17.42
N PHE A 252 52.12 -5.98 -17.91
CA PHE A 252 50.88 -5.20 -17.86
C PHE A 252 50.47 -4.97 -16.39
N SER A 253 49.97 -3.77 -16.07
CA SER A 253 49.40 -3.47 -14.74
C SER A 253 47.92 -3.11 -14.78
N GLU A 254 47.47 -2.35 -15.77
CA GLU A 254 46.08 -1.87 -15.87
C GLU A 254 45.73 -1.57 -17.34
N ILE A 255 44.47 -1.74 -17.74
CA ILE A 255 43.99 -1.35 -19.08
C ILE A 255 42.59 -0.70 -18.99
N LEU A 256 42.26 0.20 -19.92
CA LEU A 256 40.89 0.71 -20.12
C LEU A 256 40.44 0.39 -21.56
N PRO A 257 39.70 -0.72 -21.77
CA PRO A 257 39.24 -1.12 -23.09
C PRO A 257 38.00 -0.40 -23.60
N ASP A 258 37.13 0.06 -22.69
CA ASP A 258 35.83 0.67 -23.01
C ASP A 258 35.81 2.06 -22.38
N ALA A 259 36.26 3.07 -23.10
CA ALA A 259 36.36 4.42 -22.55
C ALA A 259 35.03 5.15 -22.75
N VAL A 260 34.58 5.93 -21.75
CA VAL A 260 33.32 6.67 -21.84
C VAL A 260 33.21 7.44 -23.17
N GLY A 261 32.19 7.10 -23.96
CA GLY A 261 31.95 7.69 -25.26
C GLY A 261 32.59 6.94 -26.42
N SER A 262 33.75 7.38 -26.91
CA SER A 262 34.39 6.75 -28.08
C SER A 262 35.82 6.35 -27.78
N ASP A 263 36.09 5.06 -27.89
CA ASP A 263 37.41 4.43 -27.67
C ASP A 263 38.54 5.05 -28.47
N SER A 264 38.20 5.52 -29.69
CA SER A 264 39.16 6.14 -30.61
C SER A 264 39.55 7.58 -30.23
N GLN A 265 39.09 8.10 -29.09
CA GLN A 265 39.49 9.42 -28.62
C GLN A 265 40.97 9.46 -28.24
N VAL A 266 41.51 10.68 -28.21
CA VAL A 266 42.84 10.92 -27.67
C VAL A 266 42.78 10.89 -26.15
N TRP A 267 43.90 10.52 -25.52
CA TRP A 267 44.06 10.62 -24.07
C TRP A 267 43.56 11.98 -23.53
N PRO A 268 42.76 12.02 -22.43
CA PRO A 268 42.47 10.93 -21.50
C PRO A 268 41.18 10.14 -21.77
N ASN A 269 40.41 10.49 -22.79
CA ASN A 269 39.05 9.94 -22.97
C ASN A 269 38.98 8.72 -23.90
N GLY A 270 40.13 8.20 -24.35
CA GLY A 270 40.20 7.01 -25.20
C GLY A 270 40.99 5.89 -24.52
N GLU A 271 41.13 4.77 -25.22
CA GLU A 271 41.77 3.57 -24.68
C GLU A 271 43.24 3.78 -24.28
N TRP A 272 43.62 3.11 -23.20
CA TRP A 272 45.00 3.10 -22.73
C TRP A 272 45.38 1.79 -22.06
N ILE A 273 46.69 1.56 -22.02
CA ILE A 273 47.35 0.40 -21.43
C ILE A 273 48.41 0.92 -20.48
N GLU A 274 48.58 0.26 -19.34
CA GLU A 274 49.63 0.57 -18.38
C GLU A 274 50.62 -0.59 -18.23
N PHE A 275 51.90 -0.24 -18.17
CA PHE A 275 52.98 -1.18 -17.87
C PHE A 275 53.66 -0.83 -16.55
N TYR A 276 54.00 -1.86 -15.78
CA TYR A 276 54.75 -1.73 -14.53
C TYR A 276 56.12 -2.43 -14.62
N ASN A 277 57.18 -1.70 -14.23
CA ASN A 277 58.50 -2.28 -14.05
C ASN A 277 58.69 -2.77 -12.60
N TYR A 278 58.48 -4.06 -12.38
CA TYR A 278 58.66 -4.71 -11.08
C TYR A 278 60.12 -5.05 -10.74
N GLY A 279 61.06 -4.67 -11.62
CA GLY A 279 62.49 -4.90 -11.45
C GLY A 279 63.20 -3.80 -10.68
N THR A 280 64.52 -3.98 -10.53
CA THR A 280 65.41 -3.03 -9.84
C THR A 280 66.20 -2.13 -10.79
N SER A 281 65.97 -2.24 -12.10
CA SER A 281 66.68 -1.47 -13.13
C SER A 281 65.70 -0.92 -14.17
N ASP A 282 66.03 0.24 -14.72
CA ASP A 282 65.27 0.88 -15.80
C ASP A 282 65.26 -0.01 -17.06
N VAL A 283 64.12 -0.08 -17.74
CA VAL A 283 63.94 -0.84 -18.99
C VAL A 283 63.50 0.11 -20.09
N ASP A 284 64.12 0.02 -21.24
CA ASP A 284 63.76 0.80 -22.44
C ASP A 284 62.83 -0.04 -23.34
N LEU A 285 61.62 0.47 -23.59
CA LEU A 285 60.60 -0.16 -24.44
C LEU A 285 60.79 0.16 -25.93
N ALA A 286 61.86 0.87 -26.32
CA ALA A 286 62.13 1.17 -27.71
C ALA A 286 62.21 -0.10 -28.57
N GLY A 287 61.39 -0.18 -29.63
CA GLY A 287 61.32 -1.33 -30.54
C GLY A 287 60.50 -2.51 -30.02
N TRP A 288 59.90 -2.40 -28.84
CA TRP A 288 58.90 -3.35 -28.36
C TRP A 288 57.57 -3.07 -29.06
N LYS A 289 56.68 -4.06 -29.06
CA LYS A 289 55.37 -3.94 -29.70
C LYS A 289 54.28 -4.62 -28.87
N LEU A 290 53.08 -4.09 -28.99
CA LEU A 290 51.85 -4.78 -28.65
C LEU A 290 51.44 -5.67 -29.83
N GLN A 291 50.93 -6.86 -29.51
CA GLN A 291 50.48 -7.83 -30.49
C GLN A 291 49.20 -8.52 -30.00
N ALA A 292 48.21 -8.64 -30.87
CA ALA A 292 47.09 -9.57 -30.74
C ALA A 292 46.96 -10.37 -32.04
N ALA A 293 45.96 -11.24 -32.16
CA ALA A 293 45.85 -12.22 -33.24
C ALA A 293 46.02 -11.63 -34.66
N SER A 294 45.41 -10.47 -34.93
CA SER A 294 45.44 -9.81 -36.25
C SER A 294 45.96 -8.37 -36.23
N ARG A 295 46.37 -7.84 -35.07
CA ARG A 295 46.74 -6.43 -34.87
C ARG A 295 48.06 -6.26 -34.13
N SER A 296 48.80 -5.20 -34.44
CA SER A 296 50.07 -4.89 -33.77
C SER A 296 50.38 -3.40 -33.76
N LEU A 297 51.02 -2.93 -32.68
CA LEU A 297 51.47 -1.55 -32.50
C LEU A 297 52.90 -1.53 -31.99
N ASN A 298 53.82 -0.88 -32.71
CA ASN A 298 55.17 -0.63 -32.20
C ASN A 298 55.12 0.53 -31.19
N LEU A 299 55.75 0.35 -30.03
CA LEU A 299 55.77 1.36 -28.98
C LEU A 299 56.79 2.46 -29.32
N HIS A 300 56.36 3.71 -29.13
CA HIS A 300 57.17 4.92 -29.31
C HIS A 300 56.85 5.91 -28.19
N GLU A 301 57.72 6.89 -27.93
CA GLU A 301 57.45 7.92 -26.91
C GLU A 301 56.17 8.73 -27.18
N ALA A 302 55.72 8.78 -28.43
CA ALA A 302 54.49 9.46 -28.82
C ALA A 302 53.21 8.76 -28.31
N ASN A 303 53.33 7.48 -27.91
CA ASN A 303 52.25 6.75 -27.26
C ASN A 303 52.21 6.99 -25.75
N MET A 304 53.18 7.68 -25.15
CA MET A 304 53.29 7.83 -23.69
C MET A 304 52.99 9.26 -23.26
N PRO A 305 51.71 9.67 -23.11
CA PRO A 305 51.33 11.07 -22.91
C PRO A 305 51.87 11.71 -21.61
N LEU A 306 52.30 10.88 -20.65
CA LEU A 306 52.81 11.32 -19.36
C LEU A 306 54.35 11.40 -19.30
N GLN A 307 55.08 11.07 -20.38
CA GLN A 307 56.55 11.15 -20.43
C GLN A 307 57.14 11.32 -21.84
N ASP A 308 58.35 11.90 -21.94
CA ASP A 308 59.00 12.23 -23.23
C ASP A 308 59.96 11.14 -23.78
N ASN A 309 59.97 9.93 -23.22
CA ASN A 309 60.85 8.82 -23.64
C ASN A 309 60.21 7.45 -23.39
N THR A 310 60.85 6.38 -23.86
CA THR A 310 60.40 4.98 -23.75
C THR A 310 60.93 4.23 -22.52
N ILE A 311 61.57 4.93 -21.58
CA ILE A 311 62.21 4.31 -20.41
C ILE A 311 61.20 4.19 -19.26
N VAL A 312 61.00 2.96 -18.77
CA VAL A 312 60.23 2.67 -17.56
C VAL A 312 61.19 2.49 -16.40
N ARG A 313 61.17 3.43 -15.45
CA ARG A 313 62.03 3.38 -14.27
C ARG A 313 61.71 2.18 -13.39
N ALA A 314 62.71 1.66 -12.71
CA ALA A 314 62.51 0.62 -11.70
C ALA A 314 61.41 1.03 -10.68
N GLY A 315 60.42 0.16 -10.48
CA GLY A 315 59.31 0.37 -9.55
C GLY A 315 58.27 1.41 -9.97
N HIS A 316 58.27 1.88 -11.23
CA HIS A 316 57.29 2.85 -11.73
C HIS A 316 56.36 2.21 -12.78
N ALA A 317 55.16 2.77 -12.90
CA ALA A 317 54.22 2.51 -13.99
C ALA A 317 54.40 3.52 -15.13
N VAL A 318 54.02 3.15 -16.34
CA VAL A 318 53.94 4.04 -17.50
C VAL A 318 52.63 3.80 -18.24
N LEU A 319 51.96 4.88 -18.61
CA LEU A 319 50.75 4.84 -19.43
C LEU A 319 51.09 4.93 -20.93
N VAL A 320 50.44 4.08 -21.71
CA VAL A 320 50.48 4.01 -23.16
C VAL A 320 49.07 4.27 -23.71
N ALA A 321 48.86 5.44 -24.31
CA ALA A 321 47.63 5.80 -24.98
C ALA A 321 47.62 5.28 -26.43
N LEU A 322 46.48 4.73 -26.84
CA LEU A 322 46.29 4.25 -28.22
C LEU A 322 45.96 5.40 -29.20
N ASN A 323 45.51 6.54 -28.68
CA ASN A 323 45.31 7.79 -29.42
C ASN A 323 44.53 7.64 -30.73
N GLY A 324 43.50 6.78 -30.75
CA GLY A 324 42.63 6.61 -31.91
C GLY A 324 43.27 5.96 -33.14
N THR A 325 44.35 5.19 -32.97
CA THR A 325 44.91 4.42 -34.10
C THR A 325 43.95 3.32 -34.54
N SER A 326 43.77 3.16 -35.86
CA SER A 326 43.01 2.03 -36.42
C SER A 326 43.82 0.74 -36.53
N SER A 327 45.14 0.79 -36.26
CA SER A 327 46.02 -0.37 -36.37
C SER A 327 46.04 -1.27 -35.12
N PHE A 328 45.58 -0.75 -33.99
CA PHE A 328 45.51 -1.47 -32.72
C PHE A 328 44.48 -0.79 -31.80
N TYR A 329 43.58 -1.59 -31.24
CA TYR A 329 42.49 -1.18 -30.36
C TYR A 329 42.22 -2.33 -29.39
N LEU A 330 41.54 -2.07 -28.28
CA LEU A 330 41.09 -3.09 -27.34
C LEU A 330 39.65 -3.46 -27.70
N LYS A 331 39.29 -4.74 -27.69
CA LYS A 331 37.88 -5.13 -27.86
C LYS A 331 37.19 -4.95 -26.51
N HIS A 332 35.99 -4.38 -26.54
CA HIS A 332 35.14 -4.17 -25.37
C HIS A 332 33.80 -4.92 -25.48
N THR A 333 33.24 -5.04 -26.69
CA THR A 333 32.01 -5.81 -26.97
C THR A 333 32.21 -7.32 -27.11
N SER A 334 33.45 -7.79 -27.08
CA SER A 334 33.80 -9.22 -27.14
C SER A 334 35.11 -9.45 -26.40
N SER A 335 35.33 -10.70 -26.00
CA SER A 335 36.56 -11.11 -25.35
C SER A 335 37.80 -10.78 -26.19
N ASP A 336 38.90 -10.53 -25.51
CA ASP A 336 40.14 -10.13 -26.15
C ASP A 336 41.38 -10.63 -25.42
N SER A 337 42.50 -10.61 -26.12
CA SER A 337 43.81 -10.84 -25.55
C SER A 337 44.88 -10.04 -26.27
N ILE A 338 45.88 -9.62 -25.51
CA ILE A 338 47.03 -8.88 -26.03
C ILE A 338 48.30 -9.39 -25.37
N GLY A 339 49.40 -9.29 -26.11
CA GLY A 339 50.73 -9.60 -25.63
C GLY A 339 51.70 -8.46 -25.86
N LEU A 340 52.66 -8.34 -24.97
CA LEU A 340 53.82 -7.47 -25.10
C LEU A 340 54.98 -8.29 -25.64
N VAL A 341 55.60 -7.81 -26.72
CA VAL A 341 56.72 -8.50 -27.37
C VAL A 341 57.94 -7.59 -27.38
N ASP A 342 59.08 -8.12 -26.94
CA ASP A 342 60.34 -7.37 -26.91
C ASP A 342 60.94 -7.14 -28.32
N ALA A 343 62.00 -6.34 -28.39
CA ALA A 343 62.70 -6.05 -29.65
C ALA A 343 63.34 -7.29 -30.30
N ALA A 344 63.49 -8.41 -29.59
CA ALA A 344 64.01 -9.69 -30.11
C ALA A 344 62.88 -10.60 -30.64
N GLY A 345 61.61 -10.23 -30.45
CA GLY A 345 60.46 -11.02 -30.84
C GLY A 345 60.00 -12.03 -29.76
N SER A 346 60.53 -11.94 -28.54
CA SER A 346 60.12 -12.80 -27.42
C SER A 346 58.89 -12.22 -26.73
N ALA A 347 57.93 -13.07 -26.37
CA ALA A 347 56.80 -12.66 -25.53
C ALA A 347 57.32 -12.27 -24.13
N VAL A 348 56.94 -11.08 -23.68
CA VAL A 348 57.28 -10.54 -22.36
C VAL A 348 56.18 -10.83 -21.35
N ASP A 349 54.94 -10.50 -21.73
CA ASP A 349 53.76 -10.69 -20.90
C ASP A 349 52.51 -10.78 -21.79
N THR A 350 51.44 -11.39 -21.31
CA THR A 350 50.18 -11.58 -22.03
C THR A 350 49.00 -11.48 -21.08
N ILE A 351 47.93 -10.83 -21.52
CA ILE A 351 46.70 -10.64 -20.74
C ILE A 351 45.48 -10.94 -21.59
N ALA A 352 44.38 -11.28 -20.95
CA ALA A 352 43.08 -11.53 -21.58
C ALA A 352 41.95 -11.00 -20.69
N TRP A 353 40.82 -10.68 -21.30
CA TRP A 353 39.58 -10.32 -20.61
C TRP A 353 38.37 -10.79 -21.42
N SER A 354 37.26 -11.04 -20.74
CA SER A 354 36.03 -11.54 -21.36
C SER A 354 34.90 -10.51 -21.42
N ALA A 355 34.87 -9.55 -20.51
CA ALA A 355 33.86 -8.53 -20.38
C ALA A 355 34.50 -7.20 -19.94
N THR A 356 33.82 -6.10 -20.22
CA THR A 356 34.24 -4.74 -19.87
C THR A 356 33.03 -3.96 -19.39
N VAL A 357 33.27 -2.90 -18.64
CA VAL A 357 32.27 -1.91 -18.27
C VAL A 357 32.76 -0.56 -18.79
N GLU A 358 31.87 0.19 -19.47
CA GLU A 358 32.23 1.50 -20.00
C GLU A 358 32.76 2.40 -18.88
N GLY A 359 33.90 3.04 -19.13
CA GLY A 359 34.58 3.91 -18.19
C GLY A 359 35.41 3.19 -17.11
N GLU A 360 35.35 1.86 -17.02
CA GLU A 360 36.04 1.11 -15.97
C GLU A 360 37.28 0.38 -16.47
N SER A 361 38.35 0.44 -15.68
CA SER A 361 39.60 -0.23 -15.98
C SER A 361 39.64 -1.67 -15.46
N LEU A 362 40.47 -2.50 -16.10
CA LEU A 362 40.72 -3.87 -15.72
C LEU A 362 42.13 -4.05 -15.16
N VAL A 363 42.26 -4.95 -14.19
CA VAL A 363 43.51 -5.36 -13.55
C VAL A 363 43.62 -6.88 -13.47
N ALA A 364 44.83 -7.36 -13.18
CA ALA A 364 45.07 -8.78 -12.98
C ALA A 364 44.13 -9.38 -11.90
N PRO A 365 43.62 -10.62 -12.08
CA PRO A 365 42.66 -11.25 -11.18
C PRO A 365 43.19 -11.50 -9.76
N ASN A 366 44.50 -11.47 -9.54
CA ASN A 366 45.14 -11.57 -8.23
C ASN A 366 45.49 -10.21 -7.61
N SER A 367 45.15 -9.10 -8.27
CA SER A 367 45.42 -7.76 -7.78
C SER A 367 44.44 -7.42 -6.67
N THR A 368 44.94 -7.07 -5.48
CA THR A 368 44.05 -6.56 -4.42
C THR A 368 43.26 -5.34 -4.86
N HIS A 369 43.77 -4.58 -5.86
CA HIS A 369 43.06 -3.46 -6.48
C HIS A 369 41.73 -3.85 -7.12
N GLY A 370 41.58 -5.11 -7.56
CA GLY A 370 40.31 -5.68 -8.05
C GLY A 370 39.39 -6.18 -6.92
N GLY A 371 39.65 -5.80 -5.67
CA GLY A 371 38.83 -6.20 -4.52
C GLY A 371 38.87 -7.70 -4.24
N VAL A 372 40.03 -8.33 -4.46
CA VAL A 372 40.31 -9.71 -4.01
C VAL A 372 41.25 -9.67 -2.81
N GLY A 373 40.90 -10.38 -1.74
CA GLY A 373 41.70 -10.43 -0.53
C GLY A 373 43.08 -11.07 -0.73
N PRO A 374 43.94 -11.09 0.30
CA PRO A 374 45.27 -11.71 0.22
C PRO A 374 45.24 -13.20 -0.15
N ASN A 375 44.12 -13.88 0.09
CA ASN A 375 43.90 -15.28 -0.30
C ASN A 375 43.66 -15.44 -1.82
N GLY A 376 43.20 -14.39 -2.50
CA GLY A 376 43.06 -14.32 -3.97
C GLY A 376 44.37 -14.02 -4.71
N SER A 377 45.49 -13.85 -4.00
CA SER A 377 46.82 -13.56 -4.60
C SER A 377 47.36 -14.65 -5.53
N THR A 378 46.70 -15.82 -5.59
CA THR A 378 47.00 -16.93 -6.50
C THR A 378 46.01 -17.07 -7.65
N ALA A 379 45.01 -16.18 -7.74
CA ALA A 379 44.04 -16.17 -8.82
C ALA A 379 44.72 -15.89 -10.17
N THR A 380 44.21 -16.52 -11.22
CA THR A 380 44.73 -16.42 -12.58
C THR A 380 43.57 -16.29 -13.57
N GLY A 381 43.86 -16.18 -14.86
CA GLY A 381 42.82 -16.07 -15.89
C GLY A 381 42.55 -14.63 -16.33
N ASN A 382 41.29 -14.35 -16.69
CA ASN A 382 40.88 -13.06 -17.23
C ASN A 382 41.05 -11.92 -16.23
N TRP A 383 41.41 -10.76 -16.75
CA TRP A 383 41.46 -9.52 -15.99
C TRP A 383 40.07 -9.09 -15.55
N ILE A 384 39.99 -8.55 -14.33
CA ILE A 384 38.74 -8.17 -13.65
C ILE A 384 38.71 -6.67 -13.42
N LEU A 385 37.52 -6.14 -13.13
CA LEU A 385 37.32 -4.74 -12.76
C LEU A 385 38.23 -4.31 -11.62
N SER A 386 38.88 -3.16 -11.79
CA SER A 386 39.58 -2.45 -10.73
C SER A 386 38.57 -1.73 -9.82
N ALA A 387 38.97 -1.41 -8.58
CA ALA A 387 38.14 -0.57 -7.73
C ALA A 387 38.01 0.87 -8.26
N TRP A 388 39.01 1.36 -9.01
CA TRP A 388 39.02 2.63 -9.75
C TRP A 388 40.26 2.71 -10.65
N ALA A 389 40.21 3.48 -11.73
CA ALA A 389 41.34 3.66 -12.64
C ALA A 389 42.56 4.37 -11.99
N THR A 390 43.78 3.88 -12.22
CA THR A 390 45.04 4.47 -11.72
C THR A 390 46.03 4.88 -12.82
N PRO A 391 45.63 5.68 -13.82
CA PRO A 391 46.45 5.94 -14.99
C PRO A 391 47.80 6.60 -14.69
N GLY A 392 48.89 5.89 -14.99
CA GLY A 392 50.26 6.36 -14.82
C GLY A 392 50.80 6.20 -13.40
N GLU A 393 50.05 5.55 -12.51
CA GLU A 393 50.40 5.33 -11.11
C GLU A 393 50.43 3.82 -10.82
N VAL A 394 51.21 3.40 -9.83
CA VAL A 394 51.25 1.98 -9.48
C VAL A 394 49.95 1.59 -8.79
N ASN A 395 49.25 0.57 -9.33
CA ASN A 395 48.08 -0.03 -8.69
C ASN A 395 48.28 -0.23 -7.17
N PRO A 396 47.33 0.21 -6.33
CA PRO A 396 47.45 0.06 -4.89
C PRO A 396 47.43 -1.41 -4.48
N VAL A 397 48.23 -1.73 -3.45
CA VAL A 397 48.25 -3.03 -2.81
C VAL A 397 47.72 -2.88 -1.38
N TRP A 398 46.65 -3.61 -1.06
CA TRP A 398 46.00 -3.54 0.24
C TRP A 398 46.31 -4.77 1.11
N PRO A 399 46.45 -4.59 2.43
CA PRO A 399 46.42 -5.72 3.35
C PRO A 399 45.01 -6.33 3.42
N ALA A 400 44.90 -7.49 4.08
CA ALA A 400 43.61 -8.12 4.38
C ALA A 400 42.68 -7.12 5.06
N TYR A 401 41.42 -7.09 4.64
CA TYR A 401 40.38 -6.29 5.28
C TYR A 401 40.12 -6.83 6.70
N THR A 402 40.15 -5.94 7.70
CA THR A 402 39.95 -6.28 9.12
C THR A 402 38.93 -5.41 9.84
N ASP A 403 38.31 -4.47 9.13
CA ASP A 403 37.30 -3.58 9.71
C ASP A 403 35.93 -4.28 9.79
N SER A 404 34.93 -3.60 10.32
CA SER A 404 33.59 -4.18 10.50
C SER A 404 32.95 -4.56 9.16
N THR A 405 32.17 -5.63 9.18
CA THR A 405 31.32 -6.09 8.07
C THR A 405 29.83 -5.93 8.38
N GLU A 406 29.48 -5.17 9.43
CA GLU A 406 28.10 -4.90 9.86
C GLU A 406 27.39 -3.86 8.97
N LEU A 407 27.26 -4.18 7.67
CA LEU A 407 26.54 -3.39 6.68
C LEU A 407 25.37 -4.21 6.14
N ALA A 408 24.16 -3.67 6.23
CA ALA A 408 22.93 -4.32 5.74
C ALA A 408 22.39 -3.61 4.50
N ILE A 409 21.64 -4.34 3.67
CA ILE A 409 20.82 -3.77 2.60
C ILE A 409 19.42 -3.54 3.16
N THR A 410 18.87 -2.35 3.00
CA THR A 410 17.61 -1.94 3.66
C THR A 410 16.51 -1.59 2.68
N GLU A 411 16.87 -1.03 1.52
CA GLU A 411 15.93 -0.70 0.46
C GLU A 411 16.59 -0.85 -0.92
N VAL A 412 15.84 -1.27 -1.94
CA VAL A 412 16.33 -1.44 -3.33
C VAL A 412 15.29 -0.89 -4.30
N LEU A 413 15.72 -0.06 -5.26
CA LEU A 413 14.96 0.24 -6.48
C LEU A 413 15.61 -0.52 -7.64
N PRO A 414 14.98 -1.59 -8.14
CA PRO A 414 15.57 -2.43 -9.17
C PRO A 414 15.23 -2.00 -10.61
N TYR A 415 14.18 -1.18 -10.80
CA TYR A 415 13.76 -0.68 -12.11
C TYR A 415 12.66 0.38 -11.97
N CYS A 416 12.79 1.50 -12.69
CA CYS A 416 11.71 2.47 -12.88
C CYS A 416 11.74 3.09 -14.28
N ASN A 417 10.70 2.87 -15.09
CA ASN A 417 10.71 3.30 -16.50
C ASN A 417 10.26 4.74 -16.77
N ASP A 418 9.59 5.38 -15.81
CA ASP A 418 8.93 6.68 -15.98
C ASP A 418 9.57 7.80 -15.14
N ASP A 419 10.70 7.50 -14.49
CA ASP A 419 11.46 8.40 -13.64
C ASP A 419 10.62 9.00 -12.49
N SER A 420 9.58 8.30 -12.02
CA SER A 420 8.70 8.78 -10.94
C SER A 420 9.32 8.71 -9.54
N ILE A 421 10.46 8.06 -9.39
CA ILE A 421 11.22 7.95 -8.13
C ILE A 421 12.58 8.63 -8.31
N GLU A 422 12.98 9.43 -7.32
CA GLU A 422 14.32 10.01 -7.23
C GLU A 422 15.12 9.26 -6.15
N PRO A 423 16.38 8.83 -6.39
CA PRO A 423 17.15 8.91 -7.64
C PRO A 423 16.51 8.12 -8.79
N THR A 424 16.68 8.60 -10.03
CA THR A 424 16.10 7.98 -11.23
C THR A 424 16.87 6.72 -11.67
N GLU A 425 18.15 6.64 -11.30
CA GLU A 425 19.00 5.46 -11.52
C GLU A 425 18.55 4.24 -10.69
N ASP A 426 19.00 3.04 -11.06
CA ASP A 426 18.86 1.88 -10.18
C ASP A 426 19.68 2.10 -8.91
N TRP A 427 19.14 1.74 -7.75
CA TRP A 427 19.87 1.99 -6.50
C TRP A 427 19.65 0.95 -5.41
N VAL A 428 20.66 0.86 -4.55
CA VAL A 428 20.70 0.01 -3.37
C VAL A 428 21.02 0.87 -2.16
N GLU A 429 20.16 0.84 -1.15
CA GLU A 429 20.42 1.48 0.13
C GLU A 429 21.14 0.53 1.08
N VAL A 430 22.19 1.05 1.72
CA VAL A 430 22.96 0.34 2.74
C VAL A 430 22.96 1.07 4.08
N HIS A 431 22.93 0.30 5.17
CA HIS A 431 22.85 0.79 6.55
C HIS A 431 23.98 0.22 7.42
N ASN A 432 24.76 1.11 8.06
CA ASN A 432 25.76 0.71 9.04
C ASN A 432 25.10 0.32 10.37
N GLN A 433 24.89 -0.98 10.57
CA GLN A 433 24.32 -1.55 11.80
C GLN A 433 25.35 -1.71 12.92
N GLY A 434 26.62 -1.42 12.63
CA GLY A 434 27.70 -1.55 13.58
C GLY A 434 27.80 -0.39 14.57
N THR A 435 28.74 -0.53 15.50
CA THR A 435 28.97 0.46 16.57
C THR A 435 30.12 1.43 16.28
N THR A 436 30.78 1.30 15.11
CA THR A 436 31.92 2.13 14.69
C THR A 436 31.70 2.70 13.30
N PRO A 437 32.32 3.85 12.96
CA PRO A 437 32.29 4.37 11.60
C PRO A 437 32.83 3.35 10.60
N LEU A 438 32.12 3.14 9.50
CA LEU A 438 32.45 2.17 8.47
C LEU A 438 32.78 2.87 7.16
N ASN A 439 33.96 2.60 6.60
CA ASN A 439 34.33 3.07 5.28
C ASN A 439 33.88 2.06 4.23
N ILE A 440 32.87 2.44 3.46
CA ILE A 440 32.28 1.61 2.39
C ILE A 440 32.97 1.78 1.04
N SER A 441 34.01 2.62 0.94
CA SER A 441 34.85 2.62 -0.27
C SER A 441 35.44 1.22 -0.50
N ARG A 442 35.39 0.74 -1.75
CA ARG A 442 35.77 -0.63 -2.19
C ARG A 442 34.79 -1.75 -1.85
N TRP A 443 33.70 -1.48 -1.12
CA TRP A 443 32.59 -2.44 -1.10
C TRP A 443 31.99 -2.51 -2.50
N SER A 444 31.33 -3.62 -2.83
CA SER A 444 30.77 -3.78 -4.17
C SER A 444 29.51 -4.63 -4.16
N VAL A 445 28.64 -4.39 -5.13
CA VAL A 445 27.55 -5.29 -5.49
C VAL A 445 28.02 -6.22 -6.60
N LEU A 446 27.67 -7.51 -6.52
CA LEU A 446 27.88 -8.51 -7.57
C LEU A 446 26.53 -9.15 -7.91
N THR A 447 26.06 -8.98 -9.14
CA THR A 447 24.81 -9.58 -9.63
C THR A 447 25.00 -11.06 -9.98
N ALA A 448 23.90 -11.80 -10.12
CA ALA A 448 23.92 -13.21 -10.53
C ALA A 448 24.54 -13.43 -11.94
N ASP A 449 24.47 -12.42 -12.81
CA ASP A 449 25.07 -12.44 -14.16
C ASP A 449 26.57 -12.11 -14.15
N GLY A 450 27.13 -11.79 -12.98
CA GLY A 450 28.55 -11.51 -12.79
C GLY A 450 28.93 -10.04 -12.94
N ASP A 451 27.96 -9.14 -13.07
CA ASP A 451 28.22 -7.70 -13.11
C ASP A 451 28.58 -7.20 -11.72
N ARG A 452 29.77 -6.62 -11.61
CA ARG A 452 30.28 -6.04 -10.37
C ARG A 452 30.28 -4.52 -10.46
N ARG A 453 29.84 -3.84 -9.40
CA ARG A 453 29.92 -2.38 -9.26
C ARG A 453 30.49 -2.00 -7.90
N PHE A 454 31.54 -1.18 -7.89
CA PHE A 454 32.18 -0.72 -6.66
C PHE A 454 31.53 0.55 -6.11
N MET A 455 31.34 0.58 -4.80
CA MET A 455 30.91 1.76 -4.06
C MET A 455 32.06 2.76 -3.98
N ARG A 456 31.89 3.87 -4.68
CA ARG A 456 32.79 5.00 -4.78
C ARG A 456 32.03 6.30 -4.54
N LEU A 457 32.75 7.37 -4.25
CA LEU A 457 32.14 8.66 -3.91
C LEU A 457 31.27 9.22 -5.05
N ASP A 458 31.64 8.97 -6.30
CA ASP A 458 30.94 9.37 -7.52
C ASP A 458 29.72 8.47 -7.86
N SER A 459 29.58 7.33 -7.20
CA SER A 459 28.41 6.44 -7.30
C SER A 459 27.48 6.51 -6.08
N MET A 460 27.70 7.46 -5.17
CA MET A 460 26.83 7.67 -4.02
C MET A 460 25.88 8.83 -4.31
N TRP A 461 24.58 8.59 -4.12
CA TRP A 461 23.59 9.65 -4.20
C TRP A 461 23.53 10.49 -2.91
N ALA A 462 23.12 11.74 -3.08
CA ALA A 462 22.82 12.64 -1.98
C ALA A 462 21.72 13.62 -2.38
N ASP A 463 20.75 13.79 -1.48
CA ASP A 463 19.64 14.74 -1.61
C ASP A 463 20.13 16.21 -1.76
N GLU A 464 19.27 17.08 -2.27
CA GLU A 464 19.57 18.50 -2.50
C GLU A 464 20.10 19.18 -1.21
N GLY A 465 21.37 19.58 -1.25
CA GLY A 465 22.04 20.25 -0.14
C GLY A 465 22.82 19.33 0.81
N GLN A 466 22.82 18.02 0.57
CA GLN A 466 23.73 17.07 1.22
C GLN A 466 24.97 16.77 0.36
N THR A 467 26.00 16.22 0.98
CA THR A 467 27.19 15.72 0.27
C THR A 467 27.23 14.21 0.36
N ALA A 468 27.36 13.56 -0.80
CA ALA A 468 27.68 12.15 -0.92
C ALA A 468 28.85 11.76 0.00
N LYS A 469 28.79 10.58 0.59
CA LYS A 469 29.76 10.11 1.59
C LYS A 469 29.98 8.61 1.46
N VAL A 470 31.20 8.17 1.73
CA VAL A 470 31.60 6.76 1.76
C VAL A 470 32.03 6.30 3.15
N VAL A 471 31.88 7.17 4.16
CA VAL A 471 32.15 6.83 5.57
C VAL A 471 30.85 7.02 6.35
N LEU A 472 30.25 5.92 6.78
CA LEU A 472 28.99 5.88 7.50
C LEU A 472 29.25 5.81 9.00
N GLN A 473 28.73 6.75 9.77
CA GLN A 473 28.64 6.65 11.23
C GLN A 473 27.73 5.46 11.62
N PRO A 474 27.79 4.99 12.89
CA PRO A 474 26.80 4.06 13.41
C PRO A 474 25.39 4.57 13.16
N ASP A 475 24.51 3.69 12.67
CA ASP A 475 23.11 3.97 12.31
C ASP A 475 22.91 4.89 11.08
N GLU A 476 23.97 5.19 10.34
CA GLU A 476 23.88 6.02 9.14
C GLU A 476 23.64 5.18 7.88
N ARG A 477 22.86 5.73 6.95
CA ARG A 477 22.50 5.13 5.66
C ARG A 477 23.19 5.84 4.50
N ALA A 478 23.34 5.14 3.39
CA ALA A 478 23.76 5.69 2.10
C ALA A 478 23.10 4.96 0.94
N VAL A 479 22.89 5.69 -0.15
CA VAL A 479 22.27 5.20 -1.37
C VAL A 479 23.34 5.07 -2.45
N PHE A 480 23.53 3.85 -2.94
CA PHE A 480 24.46 3.50 -4.01
C PHE A 480 23.69 3.43 -5.33
N ILE A 481 24.05 4.27 -6.30
CA ILE A 481 23.43 4.33 -7.63
C ILE A 481 24.24 3.53 -8.66
N MET A 482 23.53 2.94 -9.62
CA MET A 482 24.05 2.12 -10.71
C MET A 482 23.27 2.41 -12.00
N ASP A 483 23.80 2.03 -13.15
CA ASP A 483 23.08 2.21 -14.43
C ASP A 483 21.75 1.43 -14.46
N GLU A 484 20.73 1.95 -15.17
CA GLU A 484 19.30 1.47 -15.25
C GLU A 484 19.07 0.07 -15.86
N TYR A 485 20.05 -0.81 -15.77
CA TYR A 485 20.01 -2.16 -16.32
C TYR A 485 20.87 -3.14 -15.53
N ILE A 486 21.47 -2.67 -14.42
CA ILE A 486 22.27 -3.53 -13.55
C ILE A 486 21.37 -4.40 -12.69
N LEU A 487 20.25 -3.84 -12.24
CA LEU A 487 19.20 -4.60 -11.58
C LEU A 487 18.02 -4.77 -12.54
N THR A 488 17.23 -5.83 -12.34
CA THR A 488 16.05 -6.05 -13.17
C THR A 488 14.76 -6.14 -12.37
N GLY A 489 13.69 -5.54 -12.90
CA GLY A 489 12.33 -5.70 -12.37
C GLY A 489 11.69 -7.07 -12.64
N LEU A 490 12.31 -7.91 -13.49
CA LEU A 490 11.80 -9.22 -13.91
C LEU A 490 12.26 -10.38 -13.00
N GLY A 491 12.81 -10.05 -11.84
CA GLY A 491 13.43 -10.99 -10.90
C GLY A 491 14.93 -10.96 -10.99
N ASP A 492 15.58 -10.80 -9.86
CA ASP A 492 17.03 -10.66 -9.80
C ASP A 492 17.57 -11.06 -8.43
N ALA A 493 18.88 -11.22 -8.34
CA ALA A 493 19.60 -11.40 -7.09
C ALA A 493 21.01 -10.82 -7.17
N PHE A 494 21.47 -10.23 -6.08
CA PHE A 494 22.84 -9.75 -5.96
C PHE A 494 23.42 -9.99 -4.55
N GLU A 495 24.75 -10.03 -4.48
CA GLU A 495 25.52 -10.10 -3.25
C GLU A 495 26.20 -8.77 -2.95
N LEU A 496 26.14 -8.35 -1.69
CA LEU A 496 26.95 -7.26 -1.16
C LEU A 496 28.28 -7.84 -0.67
N LEU A 497 29.38 -7.45 -1.32
CA LEU A 497 30.72 -7.92 -1.03
C LEU A 497 31.50 -6.90 -0.20
N HIS A 498 32.26 -7.38 0.78
CA HIS A 498 33.24 -6.55 1.49
C HIS A 498 34.51 -6.33 0.63
N PRO A 499 35.43 -5.44 1.04
CA PRO A 499 36.55 -5.01 0.21
C PRO A 499 37.58 -6.06 -0.25
N ASP A 500 37.56 -7.27 0.33
CA ASP A 500 38.37 -8.41 -0.12
C ASP A 500 37.56 -9.42 -0.98
N GLY A 501 36.28 -9.14 -1.23
CA GLY A 501 35.44 -9.88 -2.17
C GLY A 501 34.60 -11.01 -1.58
N ASP A 502 34.60 -11.22 -0.25
CA ASP A 502 33.65 -12.19 0.35
C ASP A 502 32.25 -11.56 0.50
N ALA A 503 31.20 -12.37 0.35
CA ALA A 503 29.82 -11.94 0.53
C ALA A 503 29.50 -11.66 2.01
N VAL A 504 28.79 -10.56 2.27
CA VAL A 504 28.30 -10.14 3.59
C VAL A 504 26.81 -10.41 3.74
N THR A 505 26.03 -10.03 2.73
CA THR A 505 24.58 -10.23 2.67
C THR A 505 24.14 -10.27 1.20
N SER A 506 22.90 -10.66 0.95
CA SER A 506 22.31 -10.77 -0.40
C SER A 506 20.88 -10.26 -0.43
N ALA A 507 20.45 -9.77 -1.59
CA ALA A 507 19.06 -9.45 -1.87
C ALA A 507 18.57 -10.28 -3.07
N ALA A 508 17.31 -10.69 -3.06
CA ALA A 508 16.71 -11.45 -4.16
C ALA A 508 15.19 -11.24 -4.22
N TRP A 509 14.64 -11.17 -5.44
CA TRP A 509 13.20 -11.03 -5.71
C TRP A 509 12.81 -11.77 -6.98
N VAL A 510 11.50 -12.04 -7.15
CA VAL A 510 10.98 -12.86 -8.27
C VAL A 510 10.46 -12.00 -9.42
N VAL A 511 9.57 -11.05 -9.17
CA VAL A 511 9.09 -10.04 -10.11
C VAL A 511 8.60 -8.87 -9.26
N VAL A 512 8.89 -7.64 -9.67
CA VAL A 512 8.30 -6.45 -9.09
C VAL A 512 7.48 -5.68 -10.11
N THR A 513 6.54 -4.88 -9.63
CA THR A 513 5.89 -3.85 -10.45
C THR A 513 6.86 -2.71 -10.70
N ASP A 514 6.70 -2.04 -11.84
CA ASP A 514 7.50 -0.89 -12.26
C ASP A 514 7.45 0.25 -11.23
N CYS A 515 8.58 0.93 -11.00
CA CYS A 515 8.71 2.06 -10.07
C CYS A 515 8.21 1.77 -8.65
N GLN A 516 8.70 0.68 -8.07
CA GLN A 516 8.45 0.33 -6.66
C GLN A 516 9.75 -0.14 -5.99
N THR A 517 9.98 0.32 -4.76
CA THR A 517 11.11 -0.14 -3.96
C THR A 517 10.78 -1.39 -3.14
N LEU A 518 11.82 -2.14 -2.79
CA LEU A 518 11.75 -3.36 -2.00
C LEU A 518 12.52 -3.19 -0.69
N MET A 519 12.03 -3.85 0.37
CA MET A 519 12.70 -3.99 1.66
C MET A 519 12.77 -5.47 2.10
N PRO A 520 13.68 -5.83 3.01
CA PRO A 520 13.69 -7.17 3.61
C PRO A 520 12.36 -7.53 4.28
N GLY A 521 11.96 -8.80 4.21
CA GLY A 521 10.84 -9.33 4.99
C GLY A 521 11.12 -9.39 6.49
N ASP A 522 10.07 -9.61 7.29
CA ASP A 522 10.14 -9.61 8.77
C ASP A 522 11.07 -10.69 9.34
N HIS A 523 11.28 -11.76 8.59
CA HIS A 523 12.23 -12.82 8.91
C HIS A 523 13.22 -13.04 7.77
N SER A 524 14.42 -13.51 8.11
CA SER A 524 15.50 -13.78 7.13
C SER A 524 15.17 -14.87 6.10
N SER A 525 14.05 -15.58 6.26
CA SER A 525 13.54 -16.59 5.32
C SER A 525 12.46 -16.07 4.40
N ASP A 526 11.97 -14.86 4.65
CA ASP A 526 10.87 -14.27 3.90
C ASP A 526 11.42 -13.62 2.63
N ASP A 527 10.58 -13.61 1.59
CA ASP A 527 10.91 -12.92 0.35
C ASP A 527 11.00 -11.40 0.61
N TRP A 528 11.78 -10.70 -0.20
CA TRP A 528 11.77 -9.23 -0.19
C TRP A 528 10.37 -8.73 -0.56
N GLN A 529 9.89 -7.71 0.15
CA GLN A 529 8.54 -7.18 0.03
C GLN A 529 8.56 -5.72 -0.43
N HIS A 530 7.48 -5.28 -1.06
CA HIS A 530 7.32 -3.88 -1.45
C HIS A 530 7.27 -2.97 -0.21
N THR A 531 7.96 -1.84 -0.29
CA THR A 531 7.80 -0.75 0.67
C THR A 531 6.42 -0.10 0.48
N LEU A 532 5.95 0.63 1.50
CA LEU A 532 4.73 1.45 1.35
C LEU A 532 4.97 2.65 0.42
N TRP A 533 6.18 3.21 0.44
CA TRP A 533 6.68 4.22 -0.48
C TRP A 533 8.22 4.28 -0.42
N PRO A 534 8.88 4.82 -1.46
CA PRO A 534 10.34 4.95 -1.50
C PRO A 534 10.91 5.88 -0.43
N THR A 535 12.01 5.48 0.23
CA THR A 535 12.66 6.26 1.30
C THR A 535 14.19 6.37 1.17
N PRO A 536 14.73 6.81 0.02
CA PRO A 536 16.17 6.85 -0.21
C PRO A 536 16.91 7.69 0.84
N GLY A 537 17.80 7.05 1.61
CA GLY A 537 18.60 7.66 2.66
C GLY A 537 17.90 7.77 4.01
N LEU A 538 16.67 7.26 4.15
CA LEU A 538 15.81 7.36 5.34
C LEU A 538 15.29 5.99 5.79
N PRO A 539 14.87 5.83 7.06
CA PRO A 539 14.26 4.58 7.52
C PRO A 539 12.93 4.27 6.82
N GLU A 540 12.74 3.01 6.45
CA GLU A 540 11.55 2.50 5.77
C GLU A 540 10.33 2.49 6.70
N PRO A 541 9.14 2.83 6.20
CA PRO A 541 7.91 2.80 6.99
C PRO A 541 7.52 1.35 7.34
N GLN A 542 7.31 1.07 8.64
CA GLN A 542 6.93 -0.25 9.12
C GLN A 542 5.42 -0.50 8.96
N PRO A 543 4.97 -1.47 8.16
CA PRO A 543 3.55 -1.72 7.91
C PRO A 543 2.72 -1.91 9.17
N SER A 544 3.27 -2.54 10.22
CA SER A 544 2.60 -2.75 11.51
C SER A 544 2.20 -1.46 12.24
N SER A 545 2.75 -0.31 11.84
CA SER A 545 2.47 1.00 12.44
C SER A 545 1.22 1.67 11.84
N PHE A 546 0.64 1.11 10.78
CA PHE A 546 -0.51 1.66 10.09
C PHE A 546 -1.78 0.82 10.31
N ALA A 547 -2.92 1.40 9.97
CA ALA A 547 -4.21 0.74 10.01
C ALA A 547 -4.24 -0.46 9.04
N THR A 548 -4.97 -1.48 9.43
CA THR A 548 -5.18 -2.73 8.67
C THR A 548 -6.55 -2.72 8.03
N LYS A 549 -6.84 -3.71 7.18
CA LYS A 549 -8.16 -3.82 6.54
C LYS A 549 -9.30 -3.95 7.57
N GLU A 550 -9.04 -4.46 8.76
CA GLU A 550 -10.03 -4.60 9.83
C GLU A 550 -10.49 -3.25 10.40
N ASP A 551 -9.67 -2.21 10.23
CA ASP A 551 -9.88 -0.85 10.73
C ASP A 551 -10.64 0.04 9.74
N ILE A 552 -10.78 -0.37 8.47
CA ILE A 552 -11.28 0.47 7.38
C ILE A 552 -12.63 -0.03 6.89
N ARG A 553 -13.62 0.86 6.81
CA ARG A 553 -14.98 0.52 6.37
C ARG A 553 -15.66 1.66 5.61
N PHE A 554 -16.62 1.32 4.77
CA PHE A 554 -17.62 2.23 4.24
C PHE A 554 -18.68 2.53 5.32
N THR A 555 -19.03 3.80 5.48
CA THR A 555 -19.96 4.25 6.54
C THR A 555 -21.14 5.05 6.00
N ARG A 556 -20.96 5.79 4.90
CA ARG A 556 -22.01 6.60 4.28
C ARG A 556 -21.91 6.48 2.76
N PHE A 557 -23.05 6.44 2.09
CA PHE A 557 -23.08 6.27 0.65
C PHE A 557 -24.22 7.06 0.01
N MET A 558 -23.91 7.77 -1.07
CA MET A 558 -24.88 8.49 -1.90
C MET A 558 -24.69 8.05 -3.37
N PRO A 559 -25.53 7.15 -3.90
CA PRO A 559 -25.41 6.63 -5.27
C PRO A 559 -25.93 7.56 -6.36
N SER A 560 -26.69 8.59 -5.97
CA SER A 560 -27.24 9.60 -6.87
C SER A 560 -27.67 10.83 -6.08
N GLY A 561 -27.36 12.02 -6.58
CA GLY A 561 -27.84 13.27 -6.01
C GLY A 561 -27.65 14.43 -6.95
N SER A 562 -28.58 15.39 -6.91
CA SER A 562 -28.50 16.59 -7.75
C SER A 562 -29.07 17.78 -6.99
N THR A 563 -28.40 18.91 -7.13
CA THR A 563 -28.77 20.20 -6.56
C THR A 563 -28.73 21.27 -7.64
N ASP A 564 -29.05 22.51 -7.28
CA ASP A 564 -28.91 23.65 -8.20
C ASP A 564 -27.44 23.95 -8.57
N ILE A 565 -26.46 23.44 -7.81
CA ILE A 565 -25.03 23.70 -8.04
C ILE A 565 -24.30 22.58 -8.78
N SER A 566 -24.72 21.32 -8.63
CA SER A 566 -24.11 20.17 -9.32
C SER A 566 -25.10 19.02 -9.51
N ASN A 567 -24.92 18.22 -10.57
CA ASN A 567 -25.72 17.03 -10.85
C ASN A 567 -24.99 15.73 -10.47
N ASP A 568 -23.75 15.81 -9.98
CA ASP A 568 -22.88 14.67 -9.71
C ASP A 568 -22.50 14.65 -8.22
N MET A 569 -23.51 14.61 -7.34
CA MET A 569 -23.32 14.65 -5.87
C MET A 569 -22.97 13.27 -5.29
N GLU A 570 -22.65 12.28 -6.12
CA GLU A 570 -22.36 10.93 -5.64
C GLU A 570 -21.07 10.88 -4.82
N PHE A 571 -21.12 10.14 -3.71
CA PHE A 571 -19.96 9.90 -2.87
C PHE A 571 -20.04 8.56 -2.13
N ILE A 572 -18.89 8.09 -1.69
CA ILE A 572 -18.75 7.03 -0.67
C ILE A 572 -17.84 7.56 0.44
N GLU A 573 -18.22 7.35 1.69
CA GLU A 573 -17.37 7.65 2.84
C GLU A 573 -16.56 6.43 3.23
N VAL A 574 -15.25 6.63 3.41
CA VAL A 574 -14.32 5.65 3.96
C VAL A 574 -13.91 6.11 5.35
N ALA A 575 -14.18 5.31 6.38
CA ALA A 575 -13.85 5.59 7.77
C ALA A 575 -12.71 4.72 8.27
N ASN A 576 -11.82 5.33 9.07
CA ASN A 576 -10.81 4.65 9.85
C ASN A 576 -11.29 4.53 11.30
N GLN A 577 -11.76 3.34 11.65
CA GLN A 577 -12.26 2.96 12.96
C GLN A 577 -11.14 2.48 13.90
N GLY A 578 -9.91 2.38 13.40
CA GLY A 578 -8.73 1.97 14.16
C GLY A 578 -8.05 3.12 14.92
N ASP A 579 -7.01 2.78 15.67
CA ASP A 579 -6.19 3.70 16.46
C ASP A 579 -4.90 4.15 15.74
N LYS A 580 -4.67 3.67 14.51
CA LYS A 580 -3.49 3.95 13.68
C LYS A 580 -3.85 4.71 12.43
N LEU A 581 -2.88 5.46 11.89
CA LEU A 581 -3.05 6.16 10.62
C LEU A 581 -3.33 5.15 9.50
N ALA A 582 -4.40 5.36 8.74
CA ALA A 582 -4.66 4.61 7.53
C ALA A 582 -3.93 5.27 6.37
N VAL A 583 -3.04 4.52 5.71
CA VAL A 583 -2.40 4.93 4.46
C VAL A 583 -2.92 3.98 3.39
N LEU A 584 -3.80 4.48 2.53
CA LEU A 584 -4.52 3.68 1.55
C LEU A 584 -3.82 3.67 0.18
N ASN A 585 -2.62 4.26 0.06
CA ASN A 585 -1.85 4.24 -1.18
C ASN A 585 -1.57 2.79 -1.60
N GLY A 586 -1.83 2.47 -2.88
CA GLY A 586 -1.74 1.11 -3.43
C GLY A 586 -2.99 0.25 -3.22
N TRP A 587 -3.98 0.70 -2.44
CA TRP A 587 -5.25 -0.01 -2.28
C TRP A 587 -6.12 0.16 -3.52
N THR A 588 -7.04 -0.77 -3.77
CA THR A 588 -7.88 -0.75 -4.98
C THR A 588 -9.34 -0.50 -4.63
N LEU A 589 -9.93 0.53 -5.24
CA LEU A 589 -11.38 0.71 -5.30
C LEU A 589 -11.92 0.06 -6.59
N ARG A 590 -12.94 -0.77 -6.46
CA ARG A 590 -13.54 -1.53 -7.57
C ARG A 590 -15.04 -1.29 -7.66
N THR A 591 -15.52 -1.04 -8.87
CA THR A 591 -16.95 -1.18 -9.21
C THR A 591 -17.18 -2.44 -10.04
N THR A 592 -18.20 -3.21 -9.68
CA THR A 592 -18.68 -4.36 -10.45
C THR A 592 -20.15 -4.17 -10.83
N THR A 593 -20.46 -4.08 -12.12
CA THR A 593 -21.83 -3.87 -12.64
C THR A 593 -22.44 -5.11 -13.30
N GLY A 594 -21.66 -6.18 -13.44
CA GLY A 594 -22.11 -7.45 -14.00
C GLY A 594 -21.04 -8.53 -13.89
N ALA A 595 -21.36 -9.75 -14.32
CA ALA A 595 -20.50 -10.93 -14.11
C ALA A 595 -19.08 -10.82 -14.72
N THR A 596 -18.88 -9.94 -15.70
CA THR A 596 -17.58 -9.72 -16.36
C THR A 596 -17.19 -8.24 -16.44
N SER A 597 -17.98 -7.35 -15.82
CA SER A 597 -17.79 -5.90 -15.92
C SER A 597 -17.26 -5.38 -14.60
N MET A 598 -15.92 -5.39 -14.47
CA MET A 598 -15.18 -4.88 -13.32
C MET A 598 -14.34 -3.68 -13.76
N TYR A 599 -14.34 -2.63 -12.96
CA TYR A 599 -13.50 -1.45 -13.14
C TYR A 599 -12.74 -1.18 -11.85
N ASN A 600 -11.41 -1.24 -11.92
CA ASN A 600 -10.51 -1.05 -10.79
C ASN A 600 -9.76 0.27 -10.96
N ALA A 601 -9.63 1.01 -9.87
CA ALA A 601 -8.75 2.17 -9.75
C ALA A 601 -7.92 2.03 -8.48
N THR A 602 -6.65 2.41 -8.56
CA THR A 602 -5.70 2.32 -7.46
C THR A 602 -5.65 3.65 -6.74
N ILE A 603 -5.72 3.65 -5.42
CA ILE A 603 -5.57 4.83 -4.58
C ILE A 603 -4.09 5.25 -4.61
N THR A 604 -3.83 6.49 -5.00
CA THR A 604 -2.47 7.05 -5.12
C THR A 604 -2.14 7.99 -3.98
N ASN A 605 -3.14 8.66 -3.42
CA ASN A 605 -2.96 9.63 -2.35
C ASN A 605 -4.20 9.72 -1.45
N LEU A 606 -4.26 8.87 -0.43
CA LEU A 606 -5.31 8.96 0.59
C LEU A 606 -4.81 8.48 1.95
N MET A 607 -4.92 9.37 2.93
CA MET A 607 -4.59 9.08 4.33
C MET A 607 -5.75 9.49 5.22
N ILE A 608 -6.12 8.64 6.17
CA ILE A 608 -7.26 8.87 7.07
C ILE A 608 -6.78 8.74 8.51
N GLN A 609 -6.96 9.80 9.30
CA GLN A 609 -6.54 9.82 10.70
C GLN A 609 -7.36 8.82 11.54
N PRO A 610 -6.80 8.28 12.64
CA PRO A 610 -7.55 7.42 13.55
C PRO A 610 -8.87 8.04 14.00
N GLY A 611 -9.96 7.27 13.95
CA GLY A 611 -11.29 7.72 14.37
C GLY A 611 -11.93 8.80 13.47
N THR A 612 -11.42 8.98 12.24
CA THR A 612 -11.96 9.96 11.27
C THR A 612 -12.38 9.29 9.98
N SER A 613 -13.13 10.01 9.15
CA SER A 613 -13.58 9.56 7.83
C SER A 613 -13.18 10.52 6.72
N THR A 614 -13.28 10.05 5.48
CA THR A 614 -13.12 10.88 4.28
C THR A 614 -14.19 10.51 3.26
N LEU A 615 -14.85 11.52 2.73
CA LEU A 615 -15.81 11.43 1.63
C LEU A 615 -15.05 11.46 0.30
N LEU A 616 -15.13 10.38 -0.47
CA LEU A 616 -14.66 10.33 -1.85
C LEU A 616 -15.83 10.67 -2.76
N ALA A 617 -15.79 11.86 -3.37
CA ALA A 617 -16.89 12.42 -4.14
C ALA A 617 -16.50 12.68 -5.61
N ASN A 618 -17.45 12.56 -6.53
CA ASN A 618 -17.26 12.95 -7.94
C ASN A 618 -17.09 14.47 -8.10
N ASP A 619 -17.74 15.25 -7.24
CA ASP A 619 -17.65 16.72 -7.17
C ASP A 619 -17.45 17.15 -5.72
N ALA A 620 -16.20 17.11 -5.27
CA ALA A 620 -15.85 17.38 -3.88
C ALA A 620 -16.18 18.82 -3.45
N ASP A 621 -16.04 19.79 -4.36
CA ASP A 621 -16.35 21.19 -4.09
C ASP A 621 -17.85 21.38 -3.85
N ALA A 622 -18.72 20.73 -4.64
CA ALA A 622 -20.16 20.81 -4.45
C ALA A 622 -20.64 20.06 -3.20
N VAL A 623 -20.14 18.83 -2.97
CA VAL A 623 -20.49 18.05 -1.77
C VAL A 623 -20.06 18.78 -0.50
N GLY A 624 -18.87 19.40 -0.49
CA GLY A 624 -18.35 20.18 0.64
C GLY A 624 -19.14 21.45 1.00
N VAL A 625 -20.13 21.87 0.17
CA VAL A 625 -21.08 22.93 0.54
C VAL A 625 -22.14 22.42 1.51
N TYR A 626 -22.52 21.15 1.41
CA TYR A 626 -23.61 20.55 2.18
C TYR A 626 -23.07 19.70 3.34
N GLU A 627 -22.05 18.90 3.06
CA GLU A 627 -21.47 17.93 3.98
C GLU A 627 -20.25 18.50 4.71
N ASP A 628 -20.13 18.17 6.00
CA ASP A 628 -18.96 18.50 6.80
C ASP A 628 -17.90 17.39 6.72
N GLY A 629 -16.66 17.70 7.11
CA GLY A 629 -15.56 16.74 7.17
C GLY A 629 -14.56 16.87 6.02
N ASN A 630 -13.75 15.84 5.84
CA ASN A 630 -12.75 15.80 4.76
C ASN A 630 -13.41 15.26 3.49
N VAL A 631 -13.59 16.12 2.49
CA VAL A 631 -14.12 15.75 1.16
C VAL A 631 -12.97 15.79 0.16
N VAL A 632 -12.75 14.67 -0.53
CA VAL A 632 -11.68 14.50 -1.51
C VAL A 632 -12.30 14.13 -2.85
N ASP A 633 -11.81 14.76 -3.90
CA ASP A 633 -12.18 14.44 -5.27
C ASP A 633 -11.70 13.02 -5.60
N VAL A 634 -12.62 12.17 -6.04
CA VAL A 634 -12.34 10.76 -6.32
C VAL A 634 -11.31 10.59 -7.43
N ASP A 635 -11.32 11.46 -8.44
CA ASP A 635 -10.37 11.42 -9.56
C ASP A 635 -8.99 11.95 -9.14
N GLY A 636 -8.93 12.79 -8.11
CA GLY A 636 -7.69 13.27 -7.49
C GLY A 636 -7.02 12.26 -6.54
N ALA A 637 -7.80 11.36 -5.94
CA ALA A 637 -7.29 10.34 -5.01
C ALA A 637 -6.84 9.03 -5.70
N LEU A 638 -7.24 8.83 -6.96
CA LEU A 638 -7.06 7.59 -7.71
C LEU A 638 -6.12 7.75 -8.91
N ASP A 639 -5.61 6.64 -9.44
CA ASP A 639 -4.76 6.59 -10.64
C ASP A 639 -5.52 6.86 -11.95
N ARG A 640 -6.85 6.90 -11.89
CA ARG A 640 -7.76 7.09 -13.03
C ARG A 640 -9.15 7.49 -12.54
N ASN A 641 -9.94 8.06 -13.46
CA ASN A 641 -11.29 8.49 -13.13
C ASN A 641 -12.18 7.34 -12.65
N PHE A 642 -13.05 7.59 -11.67
CA PHE A 642 -13.93 6.58 -11.10
C PHE A 642 -15.35 7.11 -10.97
N TYR A 643 -16.34 6.26 -11.25
CA TYR A 643 -17.74 6.66 -11.27
C TYR A 643 -18.60 5.71 -10.44
N PHE A 644 -19.58 6.25 -9.72
CA PHE A 644 -20.61 5.51 -9.00
C PHE A 644 -21.85 5.31 -9.89
N PRO A 645 -22.15 4.09 -10.38
CA PRO A 645 -23.27 3.90 -11.31
C PRO A 645 -24.64 4.08 -10.64
N ASN A 646 -25.44 5.04 -11.10
CA ASN A 646 -26.76 5.34 -10.52
C ASN A 646 -27.74 4.15 -10.64
N SER A 647 -27.55 3.26 -11.61
CA SER A 647 -28.38 2.05 -11.77
C SER A 647 -28.08 0.93 -10.77
N GLY A 648 -26.98 1.03 -10.02
CA GLY A 648 -26.49 0.01 -9.09
C GLY A 648 -25.20 -0.67 -9.51
N ALA A 649 -24.38 -1.00 -8.52
CA ALA A 649 -23.12 -1.73 -8.65
C ALA A 649 -22.78 -2.44 -7.32
N ALA A 650 -21.75 -3.28 -7.34
CA ALA A 650 -20.99 -3.63 -6.14
C ALA A 650 -19.77 -2.71 -6.06
N LEU A 651 -19.65 -1.94 -4.99
CA LEU A 651 -18.46 -1.18 -4.61
C LEU A 651 -17.64 -2.04 -3.66
N GLN A 652 -16.36 -2.22 -3.97
CA GLN A 652 -15.46 -3.05 -3.16
C GLN A 652 -14.15 -2.32 -2.94
N LEU A 653 -13.61 -2.42 -1.73
CA LEU A 653 -12.29 -1.94 -1.36
C LEU A 653 -11.37 -3.13 -1.11
N PHE A 654 -10.17 -3.09 -1.69
CA PHE A 654 -9.13 -4.11 -1.48
C PHE A 654 -7.86 -3.43 -0.96
N ASP A 655 -7.17 -4.08 -0.03
CA ASP A 655 -5.86 -3.62 0.43
C ASP A 655 -4.77 -3.83 -0.63
N ALA A 656 -3.56 -3.32 -0.36
CA ALA A 656 -2.42 -3.44 -1.27
C ALA A 656 -2.00 -4.90 -1.57
N SER A 657 -2.37 -5.86 -0.71
CA SER A 657 -2.13 -7.30 -0.95
C SER A 657 -3.20 -7.95 -1.84
N GLY A 658 -4.27 -7.21 -2.16
CA GLY A 658 -5.44 -7.69 -2.87
C GLY A 658 -6.47 -8.39 -1.99
N ALA A 659 -6.34 -8.31 -0.66
CA ALA A 659 -7.35 -8.84 0.25
C ALA A 659 -8.54 -7.88 0.33
N GLU A 660 -9.73 -8.43 0.40
CA GLU A 660 -10.97 -7.65 0.53
C GLU A 660 -11.05 -7.00 1.90
N VAL A 661 -11.38 -5.71 1.89
CA VAL A 661 -11.54 -4.84 3.07
C VAL A 661 -13.03 -4.69 3.38
N ASP A 662 -13.80 -4.21 2.40
CA ASP A 662 -15.22 -3.94 2.56
C ASP A 662 -15.95 -4.01 1.21
N THR A 663 -17.24 -4.28 1.24
CA THR A 663 -18.10 -4.37 0.06
C THR A 663 -19.50 -3.83 0.36
N LEU A 664 -20.02 -3.04 -0.58
CA LEU A 664 -21.40 -2.55 -0.60
C LEU A 664 -22.03 -2.87 -1.95
N VAL A 665 -23.18 -3.54 -1.96
CA VAL A 665 -23.94 -3.81 -3.18
C VAL A 665 -25.26 -3.04 -3.14
N TYR A 666 -25.54 -2.24 -4.17
CA TYR A 666 -26.73 -1.39 -4.24
C TYR A 666 -27.41 -1.43 -5.61
N GLY A 667 -28.70 -1.07 -5.65
CA GLY A 667 -29.51 -1.02 -6.88
C GLY A 667 -29.52 -2.36 -7.63
N ASN A 668 -29.24 -2.33 -8.93
CA ASN A 668 -29.11 -3.55 -9.76
C ASN A 668 -27.73 -4.21 -9.69
N GLY A 669 -26.93 -3.92 -8.66
CA GLY A 669 -25.60 -4.49 -8.45
C GLY A 669 -25.60 -6.03 -8.30
N PRO A 670 -24.52 -6.72 -8.70
CA PRO A 670 -24.42 -8.17 -8.59
C PRO A 670 -24.18 -8.61 -7.15
N VAL A 671 -25.16 -9.28 -6.54
CA VAL A 671 -25.07 -9.80 -5.15
C VAL A 671 -24.20 -11.07 -4.98
N SER A 672 -23.61 -11.58 -6.07
CA SER A 672 -22.76 -12.77 -6.05
C SER A 672 -21.26 -12.46 -5.94
N VAL A 673 -20.90 -11.21 -5.66
CA VAL A 673 -19.51 -10.80 -5.42
C VAL A 673 -19.02 -11.32 -4.07
N SER A 674 -17.69 -11.37 -3.90
CA SER A 674 -17.10 -11.58 -2.57
C SER A 674 -17.43 -10.40 -1.65
N GLY A 675 -17.40 -10.61 -0.33
CA GLY A 675 -17.69 -9.54 0.63
C GLY A 675 -19.14 -9.15 0.74
N TRP A 676 -20.07 -9.87 0.11
CA TRP A 676 -21.49 -9.59 0.24
C TRP A 676 -22.32 -10.86 0.32
N SER A 677 -23.32 -10.82 1.20
CA SER A 677 -24.33 -11.87 1.34
C SER A 677 -25.72 -11.26 1.43
N GLY A 678 -26.64 -11.78 0.62
CA GLY A 678 -28.05 -11.37 0.64
C GLY A 678 -28.44 -10.57 -0.59
N ILE A 679 -29.33 -9.59 -0.38
CA ILE A 679 -29.85 -8.72 -1.46
C ILE A 679 -29.03 -7.44 -1.56
N ALA A 680 -29.20 -6.69 -2.66
CA ALA A 680 -28.61 -5.37 -2.80
C ALA A 680 -29.42 -4.34 -1.99
N LEU A 681 -28.74 -3.29 -1.53
CA LEU A 681 -29.34 -2.10 -0.93
C LEU A 681 -30.31 -1.45 -1.91
N ALA A 682 -31.53 -1.19 -1.43
CA ALA A 682 -32.61 -0.60 -2.18
C ALA A 682 -33.08 0.70 -1.51
N GLU A 683 -33.74 1.57 -2.26
CA GLU A 683 -34.31 2.80 -1.71
C GLU A 683 -35.37 2.48 -0.62
N PRO A 684 -35.35 3.17 0.53
CA PRO A 684 -36.31 2.97 1.61
C PRO A 684 -37.72 3.42 1.23
N LEU A 685 -37.85 4.54 0.50
CA LEU A 685 -39.13 5.06 0.02
C LEU A 685 -38.99 5.60 -1.41
N SER A 686 -40.06 5.46 -2.21
CA SER A 686 -40.08 5.93 -3.59
C SER A 686 -40.17 7.46 -3.68
N ASN A 687 -39.40 8.08 -4.59
CA ASN A 687 -39.36 9.52 -4.87
C ASN A 687 -38.72 10.37 -3.74
N LEU A 688 -37.80 9.81 -2.96
CA LEU A 688 -36.91 10.59 -2.10
C LEU A 688 -35.66 10.98 -2.89
N ASP A 689 -35.50 12.28 -3.14
CA ASP A 689 -34.28 12.81 -3.75
C ASP A 689 -33.21 13.08 -2.69
N ASN A 690 -31.94 13.08 -3.12
CA ASN A 690 -30.78 13.44 -2.31
C ASN A 690 -30.59 12.60 -1.03
N LEU A 691 -30.79 11.28 -1.16
CA LEU A 691 -30.72 10.31 -0.08
C LEU A 691 -29.27 9.84 0.20
N ILE A 692 -28.89 9.85 1.47
CA ILE A 692 -27.63 9.29 1.97
C ILE A 692 -27.96 8.05 2.80
N TYR A 693 -27.42 6.91 2.40
CA TYR A 693 -27.52 5.66 3.17
C TYR A 693 -26.44 5.66 4.24
N LEU A 694 -26.81 5.34 5.47
CA LEU A 694 -25.90 5.22 6.60
C LEU A 694 -25.73 3.74 6.94
N ARG A 695 -24.49 3.33 7.16
CA ARG A 695 -24.21 2.04 7.81
C ARG A 695 -24.33 2.24 9.31
N GLY A 696 -25.26 1.54 9.96
CA GLY A 696 -25.63 1.86 11.34
C GLY A 696 -26.12 3.30 11.47
N SER A 697 -25.60 4.02 12.46
CA SER A 697 -25.83 5.47 12.61
C SER A 697 -25.00 6.33 11.64
N GLY A 698 -24.16 5.71 10.81
CA GLY A 698 -23.16 6.39 9.98
C GLY A 698 -21.84 6.66 10.71
N CYS A 699 -21.73 6.30 11.98
CA CYS A 699 -20.53 6.52 12.80
C CYS A 699 -19.61 5.28 12.92
N GLY A 700 -19.98 4.16 12.29
CA GLY A 700 -19.22 2.90 12.34
C GLY A 700 -19.38 2.12 13.65
N ASP A 701 -20.47 2.36 14.37
CA ASP A 701 -20.90 1.70 15.60
C ASP A 701 -21.51 0.31 15.37
N THR A 702 -21.85 -0.05 14.14
CA THR A 702 -22.41 -1.36 13.80
C THR A 702 -21.36 -2.35 13.27
N PRO A 703 -21.45 -3.64 13.66
CA PRO A 703 -20.66 -4.68 13.04
C PRO A 703 -21.02 -4.82 11.56
N ASP A 704 -20.04 -4.78 10.68
CA ASP A 704 -20.25 -5.07 9.26
C ASP A 704 -20.45 -6.58 9.06
N THR A 705 -21.71 -6.96 8.90
CA THR A 705 -22.12 -8.34 8.64
C THR A 705 -21.98 -8.71 7.17
N ASN A 706 -21.50 -7.78 6.33
CA ASN A 706 -21.41 -7.91 4.88
C ASN A 706 -22.79 -8.20 4.28
N THR A 707 -23.84 -7.59 4.84
CA THR A 707 -25.22 -7.74 4.36
C THR A 707 -25.93 -6.41 4.28
N VAL A 708 -27.09 -6.42 3.62
CA VAL A 708 -27.93 -5.23 3.50
C VAL A 708 -28.44 -4.70 4.85
N VAL A 709 -28.48 -5.55 5.89
CA VAL A 709 -29.00 -5.18 7.22
C VAL A 709 -28.19 -4.03 7.80
N ASP A 710 -26.87 -4.02 7.58
CA ASP A 710 -25.96 -2.99 8.09
C ASP A 710 -26.32 -1.59 7.57
N TRP A 711 -26.98 -1.52 6.42
CA TRP A 711 -27.39 -0.29 5.73
C TRP A 711 -28.90 -0.04 5.81
N HIS A 712 -29.66 -0.98 6.39
CA HIS A 712 -31.12 -0.92 6.52
C HIS A 712 -31.57 -0.39 7.89
N GLU A 713 -30.72 0.38 8.55
CA GLU A 713 -31.00 0.99 9.86
C GLU A 713 -31.45 2.44 9.69
N GLN A 714 -30.57 3.30 9.18
CA GLN A 714 -30.82 4.73 9.07
C GLN A 714 -30.46 5.29 7.69
N TRP A 715 -31.12 6.39 7.34
CA TRP A 715 -30.75 7.22 6.20
C TRP A 715 -30.87 8.69 6.57
N SER A 716 -30.12 9.53 5.86
CA SER A 716 -30.17 10.98 5.98
C SER A 716 -30.38 11.63 4.61
N ARG A 717 -30.53 12.95 4.57
CA ARG A 717 -30.57 13.73 3.33
C ARG A 717 -29.33 14.60 3.25
N LEU A 718 -28.93 14.92 2.02
CA LEU A 718 -27.83 15.85 1.76
C LEU A 718 -27.96 17.14 2.59
N GLY A 719 -26.91 17.47 3.35
CA GLY A 719 -26.87 18.61 4.27
C GLY A 719 -27.53 18.40 5.63
N GLY A 720 -28.05 17.20 5.90
CA GLY A 720 -28.51 16.79 7.23
C GLY A 720 -27.35 16.47 8.16
N SER A 721 -27.62 16.45 9.46
CA SER A 721 -26.62 16.12 10.47
C SER A 721 -26.29 14.64 10.51
N THR A 722 -25.10 14.32 11.00
CA THR A 722 -24.67 12.98 11.38
C THR A 722 -23.71 13.14 12.55
N PHE A 723 -24.26 13.20 13.77
CA PHE A 723 -23.47 13.42 14.98
C PHE A 723 -22.92 12.09 15.52
N CYS A 724 -21.60 12.00 15.64
CA CYS A 724 -20.91 10.83 16.21
C CYS A 724 -20.41 11.08 17.63
N PHE A 725 -21.16 11.87 18.42
CA PHE A 725 -20.83 12.19 19.81
C PHE A 725 -21.72 11.39 20.77
N ASP A 726 -21.21 11.14 21.98
CA ASP A 726 -22.03 10.60 23.06
C ASP A 726 -23.17 11.58 23.40
N THR A 727 -24.41 11.09 23.39
CA THR A 727 -25.61 11.87 23.69
C THR A 727 -26.14 11.60 25.10
N THR A 728 -25.39 10.88 25.94
CA THR A 728 -25.77 10.55 27.32
C THR A 728 -24.73 11.07 28.32
N THR A 729 -25.19 11.67 29.42
CA THR A 729 -24.35 12.10 30.54
C THR A 729 -24.95 11.65 31.87
N SER A 730 -24.10 11.30 32.84
CA SER A 730 -24.51 11.00 34.21
C SER A 730 -23.84 11.99 35.17
N SER A 731 -24.64 12.73 35.93
CA SER A 731 -24.16 13.82 36.78
C SER A 731 -25.01 13.98 38.04
N SER A 732 -24.62 14.92 38.91
CA SER A 732 -25.41 15.39 40.05
C SER A 732 -25.62 16.89 39.89
N GLY A 733 -26.87 17.33 39.98
CA GLY A 733 -27.21 18.73 39.75
C GLY A 733 -28.61 19.07 40.25
N THR A 734 -29.09 20.25 39.84
CA THR A 734 -30.46 20.68 40.12
C THR A 734 -31.31 20.53 38.87
N ILE A 735 -32.39 19.75 38.96
CA ILE A 735 -33.40 19.62 37.91
C ILE A 735 -34.67 20.31 38.39
N THR A 736 -35.22 21.23 37.61
CA THR A 736 -36.49 21.90 37.92
C THR A 736 -37.56 21.47 36.91
N PRO A 737 -38.46 20.55 37.29
CA PRO A 737 -39.59 20.15 36.45
C PRO A 737 -40.60 21.29 36.29
N LEU A 738 -41.03 21.55 35.06
CA LEU A 738 -42.04 22.54 34.73
C LEU A 738 -43.28 21.84 34.18
N ILE A 739 -44.43 22.15 34.78
CA ILE A 739 -45.75 21.62 34.41
C ILE A 739 -46.61 22.83 34.09
N GLY A 740 -46.90 23.06 32.81
CA GLY A 740 -47.77 24.15 32.35
C GLY A 740 -49.24 23.73 32.39
N PRO A 741 -50.19 24.61 32.72
CA PRO A 741 -50.08 26.08 32.75
C PRO A 741 -49.54 26.68 34.07
N GLU A 742 -49.33 25.89 35.10
CA GLU A 742 -48.99 26.38 36.45
C GLU A 742 -47.56 26.95 36.54
N HIS A 743 -46.62 26.32 35.83
CA HIS A 743 -45.21 26.71 35.74
C HIS A 743 -44.77 26.95 34.29
N GLY A 744 -43.73 27.74 34.08
CA GLY A 744 -43.21 28.04 32.73
C GLY A 744 -42.76 29.49 32.56
N LEU A 745 -43.70 30.43 32.41
CA LEU A 745 -43.36 31.82 32.07
C LEU A 745 -42.48 32.50 33.15
N ALA A 746 -42.89 32.40 34.41
CA ALA A 746 -42.14 33.01 35.51
C ALA A 746 -40.75 32.36 35.69
N ASP A 747 -40.66 31.04 35.50
CA ASP A 747 -39.42 30.27 35.57
C ASP A 747 -38.45 30.66 34.46
N LEU A 748 -38.93 30.71 33.21
CA LEU A 748 -38.13 31.11 32.04
C LEU A 748 -37.63 32.54 32.16
N LEU A 749 -38.47 33.49 32.62
CA LEU A 749 -38.05 34.86 32.84
C LEU A 749 -36.94 34.95 33.89
N ALA A 750 -37.10 34.27 35.03
CA ALA A 750 -36.08 34.23 36.07
C ALA A 750 -34.78 33.57 35.57
N TRP A 751 -34.90 32.52 34.76
CA TRP A 751 -33.78 31.78 34.19
C TRP A 751 -33.00 32.62 33.18
N ILE A 752 -33.67 33.30 32.24
CA ILE A 752 -33.08 34.24 31.26
C ILE A 752 -32.47 35.46 31.95
N ASP A 753 -33.13 36.01 32.98
CA ASP A 753 -32.57 37.12 33.76
C ASP A 753 -31.30 36.74 34.51
N GLY A 754 -31.11 35.45 34.79
CA GLY A 754 -29.89 34.89 35.35
C GLY A 754 -28.70 34.84 34.39
N ALA A 755 -28.90 35.00 33.08
CA ALA A 755 -27.83 34.90 32.08
C ALA A 755 -26.79 36.03 32.24
N THR A 756 -25.51 35.65 32.16
CA THR A 756 -24.37 36.54 32.38
C THR A 756 -23.34 36.52 31.25
N THR A 757 -23.27 35.47 30.44
CA THR A 757 -22.28 35.29 29.39
C THR A 757 -22.94 35.03 28.03
N SER A 758 -23.82 34.02 27.94
CA SER A 758 -24.47 33.67 26.68
C SER A 758 -25.88 33.09 26.87
N LEU A 759 -26.69 33.20 25.82
CA LEU A 759 -28.03 32.60 25.75
C LEU A 759 -28.32 32.14 24.32
N HIS A 760 -28.43 30.84 24.11
CA HIS A 760 -28.80 30.24 22.82
C HIS A 760 -30.24 29.75 22.90
N VAL A 761 -31.08 30.06 21.90
CA VAL A 761 -32.52 29.74 21.89
C VAL A 761 -32.94 29.23 20.54
N HIS A 762 -33.47 28.02 20.46
CA HIS A 762 -34.06 27.47 19.24
C HIS A 762 -35.55 27.25 19.47
N MET A 763 -36.37 27.83 18.58
CA MET A 763 -37.80 27.92 18.81
C MET A 763 -38.61 27.96 17.51
N TYR A 764 -39.54 27.03 17.36
CA TYR A 764 -40.48 27.02 16.23
C TYR A 764 -41.39 28.26 16.17
N LEU A 765 -41.98 28.65 17.29
CA LEU A 765 -42.91 29.79 17.37
C LEU A 765 -42.59 30.68 18.57
N LEU A 766 -42.17 31.92 18.30
CA LEU A 766 -41.91 32.95 19.31
C LEU A 766 -42.95 34.08 19.21
N GLN A 767 -43.84 34.14 20.19
CA GLN A 767 -44.91 35.14 20.29
C GLN A 767 -45.09 35.71 21.70
N GLU A 768 -44.38 35.19 22.70
CA GLU A 768 -44.48 35.67 24.07
C GLU A 768 -43.63 36.92 24.28
N VAL A 769 -44.31 38.06 24.46
CA VAL A 769 -43.72 39.39 24.53
C VAL A 769 -42.70 39.51 25.66
N HIS A 770 -42.99 38.91 26.82
CA HIS A 770 -42.13 39.01 28.01
C HIS A 770 -40.78 38.30 27.79
N LEU A 771 -40.77 37.17 27.08
CA LEU A 771 -39.55 36.42 26.79
C LEU A 771 -38.66 37.16 25.77
N VAL A 772 -39.28 37.81 24.77
CA VAL A 772 -38.55 38.69 23.83
C VAL A 772 -37.92 39.87 24.57
N GLU A 773 -38.64 40.52 25.48
CA GLU A 773 -38.08 41.60 26.29
C GLU A 773 -36.96 41.11 27.21
N ALA A 774 -37.08 39.92 27.80
CA ALA A 774 -36.04 39.34 28.63
C ALA A 774 -34.74 39.09 27.84
N MET A 775 -34.85 38.58 26.61
CA MET A 775 -33.69 38.41 25.70
C MET A 775 -33.08 39.76 25.28
N VAL A 776 -33.91 40.76 24.94
CA VAL A 776 -33.44 42.13 24.67
C VAL A 776 -32.72 42.71 25.88
N ASN A 777 -33.24 42.49 27.09
CA ASN A 777 -32.60 42.94 28.33
C ASN A 777 -31.27 42.21 28.57
N ALA A 778 -31.20 40.90 28.32
CA ALA A 778 -29.95 40.15 28.40
C ALA A 778 -28.89 40.69 27.42
N GLN A 779 -29.26 40.93 26.16
CA GLN A 779 -28.39 41.55 25.17
C GLN A 779 -27.89 42.93 25.63
N ASN A 780 -28.79 43.77 26.17
CA ASN A 780 -28.44 45.09 26.70
C ASN A 780 -27.53 45.02 27.96
N ARG A 781 -27.55 43.91 28.69
CA ARG A 781 -26.60 43.64 29.80
C ARG A 781 -25.23 43.18 29.29
N GLY A 782 -25.10 42.86 28.00
CA GLY A 782 -23.87 42.37 27.37
C GLY A 782 -23.75 40.85 27.31
N VAL A 783 -24.84 40.12 27.53
CA VAL A 783 -24.93 38.68 27.25
C VAL A 783 -24.93 38.48 25.73
N ASP A 784 -24.22 37.47 25.23
CA ASP A 784 -24.27 37.08 23.82
C ASP A 784 -25.52 36.25 23.56
N VAL A 785 -26.51 36.81 22.85
CA VAL A 785 -27.80 36.15 22.61
C VAL A 785 -27.90 35.71 21.16
N ASN A 786 -28.11 34.42 20.94
CA ASN A 786 -28.31 33.79 19.64
C ASN A 786 -29.68 33.10 19.60
N VAL A 787 -30.49 33.42 18.59
CA VAL A 787 -31.87 32.92 18.46
C VAL A 787 -32.09 32.35 17.06
N VAL A 788 -32.42 31.07 16.99
CA VAL A 788 -32.82 30.38 15.76
C VAL A 788 -34.33 30.16 15.77
N LEU A 789 -35.00 30.65 14.73
CA LEU A 789 -36.44 30.60 14.57
C LEU A 789 -36.82 29.91 13.25
N ASP A 790 -37.98 29.28 13.22
CA ASP A 790 -38.50 28.73 11.97
C ASP A 790 -38.86 29.84 10.97
N TYR A 791 -38.51 29.68 9.69
CA TYR A 791 -38.83 30.66 8.66
C TYR A 791 -40.36 30.90 8.51
N GLY A 792 -41.15 29.89 8.87
CA GLY A 792 -42.60 29.88 8.77
C GLY A 792 -43.09 29.40 7.41
N ASP A 793 -44.13 28.58 7.43
CA ASP A 793 -44.70 27.95 6.23
C ASP A 793 -45.94 28.69 5.71
N SER A 794 -46.27 28.43 4.45
CA SER A 794 -47.46 28.86 3.73
C SER A 794 -48.80 28.57 4.43
N TRP A 795 -48.87 27.54 5.28
CA TRP A 795 -50.09 27.20 6.02
C TRP A 795 -50.31 28.01 7.29
N TRP A 796 -49.31 28.77 7.77
CA TRP A 796 -49.46 29.59 8.95
C TRP A 796 -50.36 30.77 8.64
N GLN A 797 -51.14 31.21 9.63
CA GLN A 797 -51.95 32.40 9.46
C GLN A 797 -51.02 33.60 9.31
N GLN A 798 -51.38 34.56 8.45
CA GLN A 798 -50.59 35.78 8.25
C GLN A 798 -50.28 36.50 9.56
N PHE A 799 -51.21 36.44 10.53
CA PHE A 799 -51.00 36.98 11.87
C PHE A 799 -49.81 36.35 12.60
N ASP A 800 -49.63 35.04 12.51
CA ASP A 800 -48.54 34.32 13.17
C ASP A 800 -47.20 34.62 12.48
N LEU A 801 -47.19 34.67 11.14
CA LEU A 801 -46.02 35.07 10.34
C LEU A 801 -45.58 36.51 10.66
N ASP A 802 -46.53 37.45 10.67
CA ASP A 802 -46.25 38.85 10.99
C ASP A 802 -45.76 39.00 12.43
N THR A 803 -46.35 38.26 13.37
CA THR A 803 -45.92 38.30 14.77
C THR A 803 -44.51 37.74 14.94
N GLN A 804 -44.21 36.58 14.36
CA GLN A 804 -42.89 35.98 14.46
C GLN A 804 -41.81 36.86 13.82
N ARG A 805 -42.03 37.35 12.59
CA ARG A 805 -41.11 38.27 11.91
C ARG A 805 -40.95 39.58 12.67
N GLY A 806 -42.03 40.08 13.26
CA GLY A 806 -42.02 41.26 14.12
C GLY A 806 -41.17 41.08 15.39
N MET A 807 -41.31 39.96 16.07
CA MET A 807 -40.52 39.63 17.26
C MET A 807 -39.04 39.41 16.90
N ALA A 808 -38.76 38.66 15.84
CA ALA A 808 -37.41 38.42 15.31
C ALA A 808 -36.69 39.73 14.95
N THR A 809 -37.38 40.62 14.23
CA THR A 809 -36.79 41.93 13.88
C THR A 809 -36.68 42.87 15.08
N THR A 810 -37.50 42.71 16.12
CA THR A 810 -37.28 43.42 17.40
C THR A 810 -36.00 42.97 18.09
N LEU A 811 -35.74 41.66 18.15
CA LEU A 811 -34.50 41.11 18.68
C LEU A 811 -33.28 41.58 17.87
N LEU A 812 -33.34 41.48 16.54
CA LEU A 812 -32.30 41.97 15.65
C LEU A 812 -31.98 43.46 15.88
N ASN A 813 -33.02 44.30 16.02
CA ASN A 813 -32.85 45.73 16.29
C ASN A 813 -32.21 46.03 17.66
N ALA A 814 -32.30 45.10 18.62
CA ALA A 814 -31.61 45.18 19.90
C ALA A 814 -30.15 44.67 19.85
N GLY A 815 -29.72 44.12 18.70
CA GLY A 815 -28.38 43.59 18.48
C GLY A 815 -28.20 42.12 18.81
N VAL A 816 -29.30 41.38 19.01
CA VAL A 816 -29.30 39.92 19.13
C VAL A 816 -28.95 39.30 17.78
N ASP A 817 -28.20 38.21 17.78
CA ASP A 817 -27.98 37.39 16.59
C ASP A 817 -29.21 36.51 16.35
N VAL A 818 -29.94 36.75 15.25
CA VAL A 818 -31.19 36.05 14.97
C VAL A 818 -31.12 35.42 13.58
N LYS A 819 -31.48 34.13 13.50
CA LYS A 819 -31.42 33.34 12.27
C LYS A 819 -32.78 32.68 11.99
N TRP A 820 -33.09 32.55 10.70
CA TRP A 820 -34.13 31.69 10.19
C TRP A 820 -33.55 30.31 9.89
N PHE A 821 -34.28 29.28 10.28
CA PHE A 821 -34.05 27.91 9.90
C PHE A 821 -35.10 27.46 8.88
N GLY A 822 -34.63 26.82 7.82
CA GLY A 822 -35.41 26.50 6.63
C GLY A 822 -35.64 27.72 5.73
N ASP A 823 -36.16 27.46 4.54
CA ASP A 823 -36.68 28.44 3.59
C ASP A 823 -37.68 27.76 2.61
N THR A 824 -38.00 28.40 1.49
CA THR A 824 -38.89 27.82 0.46
C THR A 824 -38.22 26.83 -0.50
N GLY A 825 -36.94 26.50 -0.30
CA GLY A 825 -36.13 25.61 -1.12
C GLY A 825 -36.14 24.15 -0.65
N GLU A 826 -35.29 23.34 -1.28
CA GLU A 826 -35.11 21.94 -0.89
C GLU A 826 -34.16 21.84 0.31
N ASN A 827 -34.72 21.62 1.50
CA ASN A 827 -33.99 21.56 2.75
C ASN A 827 -33.87 20.12 3.30
N PRO A 828 -32.76 19.80 3.98
CA PRO A 828 -32.58 18.49 4.65
C PRO A 828 -33.68 18.26 5.68
N TYR A 829 -34.14 19.33 6.34
CA TYR A 829 -35.25 19.34 7.28
C TYR A 829 -36.48 20.05 6.73
N ALA A 830 -37.66 19.72 7.25
CA ALA A 830 -38.90 20.41 6.94
C ALA A 830 -39.03 21.74 7.71
N TYR A 831 -38.68 21.75 9.00
CA TYR A 831 -38.73 22.94 9.87
C TYR A 831 -37.95 22.70 11.18
N ILE A 832 -37.62 23.79 11.89
CA ILE A 832 -37.05 23.70 13.25
C ILE A 832 -38.16 23.62 14.28
N HIS A 833 -38.43 22.41 14.78
CA HIS A 833 -39.46 22.18 15.76
C HIS A 833 -38.91 21.93 17.18
N SER A 834 -37.60 22.07 17.39
CA SER A 834 -37.03 22.10 18.72
C SER A 834 -37.59 23.25 19.57
N LYS A 835 -37.68 23.04 20.88
CA LYS A 835 -37.89 24.08 21.89
C LYS A 835 -36.86 23.86 22.99
N VAL A 836 -35.71 24.49 22.77
CA VAL A 836 -34.51 24.29 23.57
C VAL A 836 -33.80 25.62 23.74
N ALA A 837 -33.20 25.82 24.91
CA ALA A 837 -32.33 26.95 25.16
C ALA A 837 -31.18 26.55 26.08
N VAL A 838 -30.03 27.19 25.91
CA VAL A 838 -28.86 27.01 26.79
C VAL A 838 -28.40 28.37 27.33
N ARG A 839 -28.20 28.45 28.64
CA ARG A 839 -27.72 29.64 29.35
C ARG A 839 -26.31 29.41 29.88
N ASP A 840 -25.41 30.34 29.57
CA ASP A 840 -24.05 30.46 30.10
C ASP A 840 -23.17 29.20 29.98
N ASN A 841 -23.50 28.25 29.08
CA ASN A 841 -22.88 26.91 29.00
C ASN A 841 -22.97 26.10 30.32
N GLU A 842 -23.95 26.41 31.17
CA GLU A 842 -24.11 25.81 32.50
C GLU A 842 -25.52 25.23 32.72
N SER A 843 -26.50 25.64 31.90
CA SER A 843 -27.90 25.33 32.13
C SER A 843 -28.67 25.11 30.84
N VAL A 844 -29.58 24.15 30.83
CA VAL A 844 -30.41 23.82 29.67
C VAL A 844 -31.89 23.92 30.02
N TRP A 845 -32.68 24.54 29.15
CA TRP A 845 -34.13 24.41 29.11
C TRP A 845 -34.56 23.57 27.91
N ILE A 846 -35.44 22.59 28.11
CA ILE A 846 -36.13 21.84 27.04
C ILE A 846 -37.62 21.77 27.38
N GLY A 847 -38.50 21.84 26.38
CA GLY A 847 -39.94 21.70 26.59
C GLY A 847 -40.76 21.27 25.37
N SER A 848 -42.03 20.97 25.61
CA SER A 848 -43.01 20.60 24.57
C SER A 848 -43.72 21.79 23.93
N GLY A 849 -43.76 22.90 24.66
CA GLY A 849 -44.52 24.11 24.35
C GLY A 849 -43.70 25.15 23.61
N ASN A 850 -44.34 25.83 22.65
CA ASN A 850 -43.77 27.00 21.99
C ASN A 850 -43.73 28.20 22.95
N TRP A 851 -42.82 29.16 22.74
CA TRP A 851 -42.77 30.43 23.48
C TRP A 851 -43.90 31.39 23.07
N LYS A 852 -45.12 31.04 23.47
CA LYS A 852 -46.37 31.80 23.29
C LYS A 852 -47.27 31.66 24.51
N SER A 853 -48.20 32.59 24.67
CA SER A 853 -49.09 32.68 25.83
C SER A 853 -49.98 31.45 26.07
N SER A 854 -50.24 30.62 25.06
CA SER A 854 -50.99 29.36 25.28
C SER A 854 -50.14 28.27 25.93
N SER A 855 -48.83 28.21 25.71
CA SER A 855 -47.95 27.22 26.35
C SER A 855 -47.34 27.74 27.66
N HIS A 856 -47.09 29.05 27.72
CA HIS A 856 -46.54 29.73 28.89
C HIS A 856 -47.45 30.90 29.27
N PRO A 857 -48.68 30.62 29.76
CA PRO A 857 -49.60 31.67 30.14
C PRO A 857 -49.07 32.47 31.33
N GLU A 858 -49.58 33.69 31.49
CA GLU A 858 -49.37 34.44 32.73
C GLU A 858 -49.92 33.66 33.93
N PRO A 859 -49.26 33.72 35.10
CA PRO A 859 -49.69 32.98 36.29
C PRO A 859 -51.18 33.17 36.62
N GLY A 860 -51.92 32.07 36.67
CA GLY A 860 -53.35 32.03 36.96
C GLY A 860 -54.27 32.15 35.74
N ASN A 861 -53.72 32.30 34.53
CA ASN A 861 -54.49 32.16 33.29
C ASN A 861 -54.45 30.71 32.80
N PRO A 862 -55.52 30.24 32.13
CA PRO A 862 -55.54 28.91 31.55
C PRO A 862 -54.57 28.79 30.36
N GLY A 863 -54.04 27.60 30.14
CA GLY A 863 -53.09 27.33 29.05
C GLY A 863 -53.09 25.87 28.64
N ASN A 864 -52.10 25.45 27.86
CA ASN A 864 -51.94 24.06 27.46
C ASN A 864 -51.31 23.25 28.60
N ARG A 865 -51.59 21.95 28.61
CA ARG A 865 -50.74 20.99 29.32
C ARG A 865 -49.49 20.75 28.48
N ASP A 866 -48.39 21.36 28.92
CA ASP A 866 -47.05 21.26 28.35
C ASP A 866 -46.07 20.87 29.46
N TRP A 867 -45.06 20.07 29.14
CA TRP A 867 -43.95 19.77 30.04
C TRP A 867 -42.71 20.54 29.63
N GLY A 868 -41.96 21.00 30.62
CA GLY A 868 -40.64 21.59 30.44
C GLY A 868 -39.71 21.17 31.55
N VAL A 869 -38.43 21.42 31.38
CA VAL A 869 -37.41 21.16 32.40
C VAL A 869 -36.29 22.18 32.30
N LEU A 870 -35.78 22.60 33.45
CA LEU A 870 -34.50 23.31 33.57
C LEU A 870 -33.49 22.38 34.23
N VAL A 871 -32.31 22.21 33.64
CA VAL A 871 -31.25 21.36 34.17
C VAL A 871 -29.98 22.19 34.31
N GLU A 872 -29.52 22.34 35.55
CA GLU A 872 -28.24 23.00 35.87
C GLU A 872 -27.11 21.95 35.82
N ASP A 873 -26.45 21.83 34.66
CA ASP A 873 -25.33 20.93 34.40
C ASP A 873 -24.48 21.39 33.19
N GLU A 874 -23.18 21.64 33.42
CA GLU A 874 -22.23 22.09 32.40
C GLU A 874 -22.01 21.05 31.28
N GLY A 875 -22.02 19.76 31.63
CA GLY A 875 -21.78 18.67 30.68
C GLY A 875 -22.91 18.55 29.67
N LEU A 876 -24.16 18.55 30.16
CA LEU A 876 -25.36 18.57 29.34
C LEU A 876 -25.46 19.87 28.53
N ALA A 877 -25.16 21.02 29.13
CA ALA A 877 -25.18 22.30 28.42
C ALA A 877 -24.20 22.32 27.25
N THR A 878 -22.99 21.81 27.46
CA THR A 878 -21.98 21.67 26.40
C THR A 878 -22.45 20.71 25.30
N MET A 879 -23.04 19.57 25.67
CA MET A 879 -23.58 18.59 24.71
C MET A 879 -24.69 19.20 23.84
N VAL A 880 -25.63 19.92 24.44
CA VAL A 880 -26.72 20.58 23.71
C VAL A 880 -26.15 21.69 22.82
N LEU A 881 -25.24 22.52 23.31
CA LEU A 881 -24.61 23.58 22.51
C LEU A 881 -23.86 23.05 21.28
N ASN A 882 -23.21 21.89 21.38
CA ASN A 882 -22.57 21.26 20.21
C ASN A 882 -23.58 20.93 19.11
N HIS A 883 -24.81 20.51 19.46
CA HIS A 883 -25.88 20.28 18.50
C HIS A 883 -26.48 21.60 17.99
N LEU A 884 -26.67 22.58 18.87
CA LEU A 884 -27.19 23.90 18.46
C LEU A 884 -26.25 24.62 17.49
N ALA A 885 -24.94 24.44 17.64
CA ALA A 885 -23.94 25.05 16.76
C ALA A 885 -24.12 24.64 15.28
N PHE A 886 -24.61 23.42 15.02
CA PHE A 886 -24.93 22.98 13.66
C PHE A 886 -26.11 23.77 13.08
N ASP A 887 -27.18 23.91 13.85
CA ASP A 887 -28.41 24.61 13.43
C ASP A 887 -28.25 26.14 13.44
N GLU A 888 -27.14 26.66 14.01
CA GLU A 888 -26.76 28.09 14.01
C GLU A 888 -25.79 28.47 12.88
N ASN A 889 -25.27 27.49 12.12
CA ASN A 889 -24.20 27.72 11.16
C ASN A 889 -24.73 28.24 9.81
N GLU A 890 -24.51 29.53 9.52
CA GLU A 890 -24.89 30.17 8.25
C GLU A 890 -24.18 29.62 7.00
N ALA A 891 -23.15 28.77 7.17
CA ALA A 891 -22.58 28.03 6.03
C ALA A 891 -23.55 26.95 5.51
N LYS A 892 -24.51 26.52 6.33
CA LYS A 892 -25.57 25.60 5.92
C LYS A 892 -26.62 26.38 5.15
N GLY A 893 -26.92 25.96 3.91
CA GLY A 893 -27.84 26.68 3.03
C GLY A 893 -29.27 26.86 3.57
N HIS A 894 -29.67 26.05 4.55
CA HIS A 894 -30.97 26.12 5.23
C HIS A 894 -30.97 27.03 6.46
N VAL A 895 -29.87 27.71 6.80
CA VAL A 895 -29.78 28.65 7.92
C VAL A 895 -29.43 30.02 7.37
N THR A 896 -30.31 31.01 7.57
CA THR A 896 -30.12 32.36 7.02
C THR A 896 -30.30 33.44 8.07
N PRO A 897 -29.51 34.54 8.06
CA PRO A 897 -29.64 35.59 9.05
C PRO A 897 -30.92 36.43 8.83
N VAL A 898 -31.63 36.76 9.91
CA VAL A 898 -32.80 37.67 9.85
C VAL A 898 -32.35 39.05 9.38
N GLN A 899 -33.12 39.63 8.46
CA GLN A 899 -32.83 40.94 7.89
C GLN A 899 -33.84 42.01 8.35
N ALA A 900 -33.42 43.27 8.37
CA ALA A 900 -34.33 44.38 8.65
C ALA A 900 -35.50 44.48 7.63
N SER A 901 -35.34 43.91 6.44
CA SER A 901 -36.39 43.81 5.42
C SER A 901 -37.50 42.83 5.77
N ASP A 902 -37.28 41.92 6.72
CA ASP A 902 -38.26 40.93 7.14
C ASP A 902 -39.36 41.55 8.03
N ALA A 903 -39.16 42.80 8.46
CA ALA A 903 -40.08 43.50 9.34
C ALA A 903 -41.47 43.65 8.70
N PRO A 904 -42.56 43.20 9.38
CA PRO A 904 -43.89 43.29 8.83
C PRO A 904 -44.37 44.75 8.74
N THR A 905 -45.08 45.08 7.66
CA THR A 905 -45.56 46.45 7.43
C THR A 905 -46.68 46.81 8.43
N GLY A 906 -46.44 47.82 9.27
CA GLY A 906 -47.44 48.34 10.20
C GLY A 906 -47.62 47.50 11.47
N TRP A 907 -46.74 46.51 11.70
CA TRP A 907 -46.69 45.74 12.93
C TRP A 907 -45.86 46.47 14.00
N THR A 908 -46.29 46.35 15.25
CA THR A 908 -45.54 46.79 16.43
C THR A 908 -45.66 45.72 17.49
N MET A 909 -44.59 45.50 18.25
CA MET A 909 -44.61 44.58 19.38
C MET A 909 -45.70 44.96 20.38
N PRO A 910 -46.52 44.00 20.86
CA PRO A 910 -47.52 44.25 21.90
C PRO A 910 -46.90 44.84 23.17
N GLU A 911 -47.68 45.59 23.95
CA GLU A 911 -47.25 46.05 25.27
C GLU A 911 -47.27 44.87 26.27
N SER A 912 -46.23 44.76 27.09
CA SER A 912 -46.11 43.77 28.16
C SER A 912 -46.45 44.37 29.54
N THR A 913 -46.66 43.52 30.54
CA THR A 913 -46.79 43.95 31.95
C THR A 913 -45.84 43.16 32.86
N ALA A 914 -45.69 43.57 34.12
CA ALA A 914 -44.81 42.84 35.03
C ALA A 914 -45.44 41.50 35.44
N ILE A 915 -44.76 40.40 35.13
CA ILE A 915 -45.16 39.05 35.55
C ILE A 915 -44.74 38.81 37.01
N VAL A 916 -45.69 38.39 37.84
CA VAL A 916 -45.44 37.98 39.22
C VAL A 916 -46.09 36.61 39.43
N GLY A 917 -45.25 35.57 39.51
CA GLY A 917 -45.67 34.18 39.70
C GLY A 917 -44.76 33.44 40.68
N GLN A 918 -45.20 32.24 41.09
CA GLN A 918 -44.31 31.30 41.78
C GLN A 918 -43.50 30.55 40.75
N THR A 919 -42.23 30.30 41.06
CA THR A 919 -41.37 29.41 40.28
C THR A 919 -41.47 27.99 40.82
N ALA A 920 -41.29 27.00 39.96
CA ALA A 920 -41.18 25.61 40.32
C ALA A 920 -39.99 25.37 41.27
N THR A 921 -40.06 24.28 42.02
CA THR A 921 -39.00 23.90 42.97
C THR A 921 -38.01 22.96 42.30
N GLY A 922 -36.73 23.29 42.36
CA GLY A 922 -35.64 22.41 41.90
C GLY A 922 -35.45 21.20 42.81
N ILE A 923 -35.07 20.08 42.20
CA ILE A 923 -34.76 18.81 42.84
C ILE A 923 -33.25 18.59 42.69
N GLU A 924 -32.54 18.49 43.81
CA GLU A 924 -31.12 18.15 43.85
C GLU A 924 -30.95 16.63 43.90
N GLY A 925 -30.07 16.09 43.05
CA GLY A 925 -29.73 14.66 43.09
C GLY A 925 -28.91 14.20 41.90
N ASP A 926 -28.60 12.90 41.93
CA ASP A 926 -28.00 12.19 40.80
C ASP A 926 -29.05 11.97 39.71
N PHE A 927 -28.63 12.11 38.45
CA PHE A 927 -29.44 11.82 37.29
C PHE A 927 -28.57 11.34 36.12
N GLU A 928 -29.20 10.64 35.20
CA GLU A 928 -28.68 10.43 33.85
C GLU A 928 -29.59 11.17 32.87
N ALA A 929 -28.99 11.80 31.86
CA ALA A 929 -29.68 12.57 30.84
C ALA A 929 -29.21 12.12 29.46
N THR A 930 -30.15 11.70 28.62
CA THR A 930 -29.92 11.37 27.21
C THR A 930 -30.61 12.39 26.33
N LEU A 931 -29.84 13.06 25.47
CA LEU A 931 -30.34 14.00 24.48
C LEU A 931 -30.87 13.23 23.26
N LEU A 932 -32.13 13.44 22.94
CA LEU A 932 -32.78 12.91 21.75
C LEU A 932 -32.87 14.03 20.72
N VAL A 933 -32.41 13.75 19.50
CA VAL A 933 -32.39 14.71 18.40
C VAL A 933 -32.93 14.03 17.15
N CYS A 934 -33.96 14.60 16.52
CA CYS A 934 -34.52 14.05 15.28
C CYS A 934 -34.00 14.81 14.05
N PRO A 935 -33.81 14.13 12.91
CA PRO A 935 -33.99 12.68 12.68
C PRO A 935 -32.73 11.84 13.00
N ASP A 936 -31.85 12.34 13.86
CA ASP A 936 -30.56 11.70 14.20
C ASP A 936 -30.77 10.46 15.08
N ASN A 937 -30.68 10.56 16.41
CA ASN A 937 -30.73 9.42 17.33
C ASN A 937 -32.09 9.19 17.98
N CYS A 938 -33.08 10.06 17.74
CA CYS A 938 -34.29 10.08 18.55
C CYS A 938 -35.15 8.82 18.44
N ILE A 939 -35.24 8.19 17.26
CA ILE A 939 -36.03 6.97 17.06
C ILE A 939 -35.41 5.81 17.84
N ASP A 940 -34.09 5.61 17.71
CA ASP A 940 -33.37 4.54 18.39
C ASP A 940 -33.45 4.67 19.90
N GLU A 941 -33.23 5.86 20.45
CA GLU A 941 -33.32 6.09 21.90
C GLU A 941 -34.77 5.96 22.41
N LEU A 942 -35.78 6.34 21.62
CA LEU A 942 -37.19 6.08 21.96
C LEU A 942 -37.50 4.59 21.99
N VAL A 943 -37.10 3.84 20.96
CA VAL A 943 -37.31 2.38 20.91
C VAL A 943 -36.60 1.70 22.08
N LYS A 944 -35.34 2.08 22.33
CA LYS A 944 -34.52 1.53 23.42
C LYS A 944 -35.14 1.73 24.80
N VAL A 945 -35.66 2.93 25.11
CA VAL A 945 -36.31 3.16 26.43
C VAL A 945 -37.67 2.45 26.55
N LEU A 946 -38.42 2.32 25.45
CA LEU A 946 -39.66 1.54 25.44
C LEU A 946 -39.37 0.04 25.62
N ASP A 947 -38.30 -0.46 25.00
CA ASP A 947 -37.90 -1.85 25.12
C ASP A 947 -37.31 -2.23 26.47
N SER A 948 -36.75 -1.25 27.20
CA SER A 948 -36.26 -1.45 28.56
C SER A 948 -37.36 -1.48 29.63
N ALA A 949 -38.62 -1.15 29.29
CA ALA A 949 -39.71 -1.07 30.25
C ALA A 949 -40.04 -2.44 30.88
N ASP A 950 -40.16 -2.47 32.21
CA ASP A 950 -40.43 -3.66 33.00
C ASP A 950 -41.87 -3.71 33.57
N THR A 951 -42.48 -2.56 33.85
CA THR A 951 -43.74 -2.48 34.63
C THR A 951 -44.81 -1.59 34.01
N GLU A 952 -44.47 -0.36 33.59
CA GLU A 952 -45.46 0.60 33.08
C GLU A 952 -44.82 1.62 32.13
N ILE A 953 -45.58 1.98 31.09
CA ILE A 953 -45.32 3.12 30.22
C ILE A 953 -46.55 4.04 30.26
N LEU A 954 -46.34 5.28 30.69
CA LEU A 954 -47.32 6.36 30.68
C LEU A 954 -47.01 7.32 29.55
N LEU A 955 -47.95 7.52 28.62
CA LEU A 955 -47.80 8.39 27.47
C LEU A 955 -48.70 9.62 27.60
N SER A 956 -48.17 10.80 27.26
CA SER A 956 -48.88 12.07 27.24
C SER A 956 -48.52 12.80 25.94
N LEU A 957 -49.37 12.59 24.92
CA LEU A 957 -49.04 12.91 23.52
C LEU A 957 -50.06 13.85 22.88
N GLN A 958 -49.55 14.79 22.09
CA GLN A 958 -50.34 15.67 21.23
C GLN A 958 -51.02 14.90 20.10
N TYR A 959 -50.33 13.93 19.50
CA TYR A 959 -50.87 12.92 18.59
C TYR A 959 -49.90 11.72 18.52
N LEU A 960 -50.38 10.60 18.00
CA LEU A 960 -49.61 9.39 17.74
C LEU A 960 -50.09 8.77 16.43
N ASP A 961 -49.27 8.85 15.39
CA ASP A 961 -49.62 8.32 14.07
C ASP A 961 -49.28 6.84 14.02
N MET A 962 -50.28 6.02 13.67
CA MET A 962 -50.12 4.58 13.58
C MET A 962 -49.36 4.16 12.30
N ASP A 963 -49.65 4.83 11.18
CA ASP A 963 -49.34 4.35 9.83
C ASP A 963 -48.23 5.18 9.16
N TRP A 964 -46.99 4.97 9.58
CA TRP A 964 -45.80 5.48 8.88
C TRP A 964 -44.66 4.47 8.88
N SER A 965 -43.65 4.67 8.03
CA SER A 965 -42.54 3.75 7.84
C SER A 965 -41.21 4.42 8.16
N TRP A 966 -40.29 3.66 8.75
CA TRP A 966 -38.92 4.09 8.98
C TRP A 966 -37.95 3.10 8.32
N GLY A 967 -36.95 3.63 7.62
CA GLY A 967 -36.04 2.82 6.81
C GLY A 967 -36.82 1.90 5.86
N TRP A 968 -36.75 0.60 6.11
CA TRP A 968 -37.35 -0.46 5.30
C TRP A 968 -38.43 -1.26 6.07
N GLY A 969 -38.85 -0.77 7.24
CA GLY A 969 -39.82 -1.41 8.13
C GLY A 969 -41.09 -0.60 8.37
N ASP A 970 -41.98 -1.16 9.17
CA ASP A 970 -43.16 -0.48 9.70
C ASP A 970 -42.75 0.50 10.82
N ASN A 971 -43.73 1.16 11.46
CA ASN A 971 -43.52 2.12 12.52
C ASN A 971 -42.82 1.48 13.75
N PRO A 972 -41.54 1.80 14.02
CA PRO A 972 -40.75 1.11 15.05
C PRO A 972 -41.22 1.45 16.47
N ILE A 973 -41.82 2.61 16.67
CA ILE A 973 -42.31 3.05 17.98
C ILE A 973 -43.59 2.29 18.36
N VAL A 974 -44.51 2.11 17.41
CA VAL A 974 -45.72 1.31 17.63
C VAL A 974 -45.37 -0.15 17.85
N GLU A 975 -44.40 -0.68 17.12
CA GLU A 975 -43.87 -2.04 17.34
C GLU A 975 -43.25 -2.19 18.74
N ALA A 976 -42.42 -1.24 19.18
CA ALA A 976 -41.82 -1.26 20.53
C ALA A 976 -42.89 -1.21 21.64
N LEU A 977 -43.93 -0.38 21.47
CA LEU A 977 -45.07 -0.34 22.39
C LEU A 977 -45.82 -1.67 22.42
N GLU A 978 -46.13 -2.26 21.26
CA GLU A 978 -46.80 -3.56 21.22
C GLU A 978 -45.95 -4.64 21.88
N ASN A 979 -44.64 -4.66 21.62
CA ASN A 979 -43.69 -5.57 22.23
C ASN A 979 -43.67 -5.42 23.76
N ALA A 980 -43.70 -4.20 24.28
CA ALA A 980 -43.82 -3.97 25.72
C ALA A 980 -45.15 -4.52 26.28
N ALA A 981 -46.28 -4.26 25.61
CA ALA A 981 -47.59 -4.78 26.01
C ALA A 981 -47.62 -6.32 26.01
N GLN A 982 -46.98 -6.96 25.02
CA GLN A 982 -46.80 -8.41 24.93
C GLN A 982 -45.96 -8.99 26.07
N ARG A 983 -45.04 -8.20 26.64
CA ARG A 983 -44.23 -8.54 27.81
C ARG A 983 -44.95 -8.28 29.15
N ASP A 984 -46.27 -8.04 29.12
CA ASP A 984 -47.11 -7.69 30.28
C ASP A 984 -46.77 -6.33 30.92
N VAL A 985 -46.13 -5.41 30.18
CA VAL A 985 -45.94 -4.01 30.61
C VAL A 985 -47.27 -3.26 30.46
N ARG A 986 -47.66 -2.51 31.49
CA ARG A 986 -48.91 -1.74 31.47
C ARG A 986 -48.75 -0.49 30.62
N LEU A 987 -49.60 -0.29 29.60
CA LEU A 987 -49.56 0.93 28.78
C LEU A 987 -50.76 1.83 29.05
N ARG A 988 -50.51 3.12 29.29
CA ARG A 988 -51.56 4.12 29.44
C ARG A 988 -51.29 5.34 28.57
N LEU A 989 -52.21 5.68 27.68
CA LEU A 989 -52.08 6.80 26.76
C LEU A 989 -53.11 7.90 27.04
N ILE A 990 -52.64 9.11 27.31
CA ILE A 990 -53.46 10.32 27.24
C ILE A 990 -53.15 11.00 25.90
N ILE A 991 -54.18 11.23 25.10
CA ILE A 991 -54.05 11.88 23.79
C ILE A 991 -54.98 13.10 23.67
N ASN A 992 -54.59 14.08 22.87
CA ASN A 992 -55.28 15.37 22.80
C ASN A 992 -56.72 15.28 22.25
N GLY A 993 -57.68 15.85 22.97
CA GLY A 993 -59.08 15.96 22.52
C GLY A 993 -59.43 17.24 21.75
N ALA A 994 -58.58 18.27 21.76
CA ALA A 994 -58.90 19.56 21.12
C ALA A 994 -58.91 19.50 19.58
N TYR A 995 -58.20 18.53 19.00
CA TYR A 995 -58.10 18.31 17.55
C TYR A 995 -58.43 16.86 17.20
N LEU A 996 -59.49 16.30 17.78
CA LEU A 996 -59.88 14.92 17.51
C LEU A 996 -60.13 14.69 16.01
N ASP A 997 -59.31 13.84 15.41
CA ASP A 997 -59.35 13.43 14.01
C ASP A 997 -59.24 11.90 13.88
N GLU A 998 -59.07 11.41 12.64
CA GLU A 998 -59.01 9.99 12.34
C GLU A 998 -57.76 9.32 12.94
N ASP A 999 -56.63 10.03 12.99
CA ASP A 999 -55.36 9.49 13.50
C ASP A 999 -55.39 9.34 15.02
N ILE A 1000 -55.88 10.36 15.73
CA ILE A 1000 -56.09 10.27 17.19
C ILE A 1000 -57.08 9.15 17.53
N GLN A 1001 -58.17 9.03 16.79
CA GLN A 1001 -59.14 7.95 17.00
C GLN A 1001 -58.51 6.58 16.73
N SER A 1002 -57.68 6.44 15.69
CA SER A 1002 -56.96 5.22 15.35
C SER A 1002 -56.05 4.75 16.48
N ALA A 1003 -55.30 5.67 17.11
CA ALA A 1003 -54.47 5.35 18.27
C ALA A 1003 -55.30 4.85 19.46
N VAL A 1004 -56.45 5.48 19.72
CA VAL A 1004 -57.36 5.09 20.81
C VAL A 1004 -57.96 3.70 20.55
N ASP A 1005 -58.41 3.44 19.32
CA ASP A 1005 -58.99 2.16 18.91
C ASP A 1005 -57.94 1.04 18.98
N ARG A 1006 -56.69 1.32 18.56
CA ARG A 1006 -55.57 0.38 18.69
C ARG A 1006 -55.35 -0.03 20.14
N PHE A 1007 -55.26 0.93 21.06
CA PHE A 1007 -55.01 0.63 22.47
C PHE A 1007 -56.19 -0.09 23.15
N ASN A 1008 -57.42 0.37 22.90
CA ASN A 1008 -58.59 -0.08 23.66
C ASN A 1008 -59.31 -1.27 23.01
N GLU A 1009 -59.49 -1.26 21.69
CA GLU A 1009 -60.25 -2.29 20.99
C GLU A 1009 -59.37 -3.45 20.50
N GLU A 1010 -58.19 -3.13 19.97
CA GLU A 1010 -57.27 -4.15 19.45
C GLU A 1010 -56.41 -4.75 20.57
N TRP A 1011 -55.51 -3.97 21.16
CA TRP A 1011 -54.55 -4.47 22.15
C TRP A 1011 -55.24 -4.93 23.44
N ASN A 1012 -56.16 -4.13 24.01
CA ASN A 1012 -56.85 -4.53 25.25
C ASN A 1012 -57.94 -5.57 24.99
N PHE A 1013 -59.00 -5.20 24.25
CA PHE A 1013 -60.17 -6.06 24.14
C PHE A 1013 -59.93 -7.33 23.30
N THR A 1014 -59.19 -7.22 22.19
CA THR A 1014 -58.98 -8.34 21.27
C THR A 1014 -57.77 -9.19 21.66
N MET A 1015 -56.63 -8.58 22.00
CA MET A 1015 -55.39 -9.31 22.31
C MET A 1015 -55.20 -9.60 23.80
N GLY A 1016 -55.88 -8.87 24.68
CA GLY A 1016 -55.86 -9.10 26.13
C GLY A 1016 -54.69 -8.44 26.86
N TYR A 1017 -54.00 -7.49 26.23
CA TYR A 1017 -52.90 -6.74 26.85
C TYR A 1017 -53.44 -5.72 27.86
N ASP A 1018 -52.63 -5.34 28.87
CA ASP A 1018 -53.01 -4.30 29.84
C ASP A 1018 -52.78 -2.89 29.28
N THR A 1019 -53.54 -2.53 28.25
CA THR A 1019 -53.44 -1.23 27.56
C THR A 1019 -54.70 -0.40 27.77
N SER A 1020 -54.57 0.93 27.85
CA SER A 1020 -55.74 1.83 27.84
C SER A 1020 -55.36 3.20 27.30
N ALA A 1021 -56.24 3.79 26.49
CA ALA A 1021 -56.11 5.16 26.00
C ALA A 1021 -57.33 6.01 26.37
N VAL A 1022 -57.09 7.28 26.72
CA VAL A 1022 -58.13 8.29 26.98
C VAL A 1022 -57.88 9.54 26.15
N VAL A 1023 -58.97 10.14 25.66
CA VAL A 1023 -58.95 11.43 24.98
C VAL A 1023 -59.16 12.53 26.02
N MET A 1024 -58.17 13.40 26.18
CA MET A 1024 -58.19 14.46 27.18
C MET A 1024 -58.97 15.67 26.67
N SER A 1025 -60.09 15.99 27.33
CA SER A 1025 -60.87 17.19 27.07
C SER A 1025 -60.22 18.44 27.69
N SER A 1026 -60.60 19.61 27.17
CA SER A 1026 -60.31 20.89 27.81
C SER A 1026 -61.09 21.05 29.13
N ASP A 1027 -60.56 21.82 30.07
CA ASP A 1027 -61.29 22.32 31.25
C ASP A 1027 -61.00 23.83 31.49
N ASP A 1028 -61.38 24.32 32.69
CA ASP A 1028 -61.23 25.74 33.07
C ASP A 1028 -59.77 26.19 33.27
N GLU A 1029 -58.83 25.26 33.50
CA GLU A 1029 -57.41 25.55 33.75
C GLU A 1029 -56.53 25.09 32.57
N VAL A 1030 -56.78 23.91 32.03
CA VAL A 1030 -56.06 23.32 30.90
C VAL A 1030 -56.93 23.33 29.64
N THR A 1031 -56.54 24.16 28.68
CA THR A 1031 -57.26 24.37 27.41
C THR A 1031 -57.07 23.23 26.40
N LYS A 1032 -55.92 22.54 26.41
CA LYS A 1032 -55.63 21.37 25.57
C LYS A 1032 -54.39 20.62 26.04
N LEU A 1033 -54.26 19.36 25.64
CA LEU A 1033 -53.02 18.61 25.76
C LEU A 1033 -52.08 18.97 24.60
N HIS A 1034 -50.88 19.47 24.91
CA HIS A 1034 -49.85 19.79 23.91
C HIS A 1034 -48.48 19.18 24.27
N ASN A 1035 -48.48 18.15 25.12
CA ASN A 1035 -47.27 17.48 25.55
C ASN A 1035 -46.79 16.40 24.56
N LYS A 1036 -45.51 16.03 24.66
CA LYS A 1036 -44.87 14.94 23.93
C LYS A 1036 -43.91 14.20 24.86
N GLY A 1037 -44.49 13.62 25.90
CA GLY A 1037 -43.74 13.02 26.98
C GLY A 1037 -44.14 11.58 27.24
N ILE A 1038 -43.18 10.83 27.77
CA ILE A 1038 -43.38 9.49 28.30
C ILE A 1038 -42.78 9.37 29.69
N ILE A 1039 -43.32 8.48 30.50
CA ILE A 1039 -42.73 8.05 31.77
C ILE A 1039 -42.65 6.52 31.74
N VAL A 1040 -41.46 5.97 32.00
CA VAL A 1040 -41.22 4.53 32.02
C VAL A 1040 -40.83 4.11 33.43
N ASP A 1041 -41.57 3.16 33.99
CA ASP A 1041 -41.38 2.54 35.30
C ASP A 1041 -41.35 3.50 36.51
N GLY A 1042 -41.75 4.76 36.31
CA GLY A 1042 -41.61 5.82 37.31
C GLY A 1042 -40.16 6.23 37.56
N GLU A 1043 -39.23 5.83 36.71
CA GLU A 1043 -37.80 6.10 36.83
C GLU A 1043 -37.29 7.02 35.71
N HIS A 1044 -37.80 6.85 34.49
CA HIS A 1044 -37.41 7.61 33.32
C HIS A 1044 -38.53 8.55 32.87
N VAL A 1045 -38.20 9.79 32.52
CA VAL A 1045 -39.15 10.74 31.93
C VAL A 1045 -38.56 11.42 30.70
N LEU A 1046 -39.31 11.43 29.60
CA LEU A 1046 -38.98 12.21 28.41
C LEU A 1046 -39.74 13.54 28.44
N VAL A 1047 -38.98 14.63 28.36
CA VAL A 1047 -39.51 15.97 28.10
C VAL A 1047 -39.02 16.39 26.71
N SER A 1048 -39.93 16.59 25.76
CA SER A 1048 -39.53 16.80 24.36
C SER A 1048 -40.48 17.66 23.55
N SER A 1049 -39.99 18.14 22.41
CA SER A 1049 -40.80 18.74 21.35
C SER A 1049 -41.35 17.73 20.34
N ILE A 1050 -40.85 16.48 20.37
CA ILE A 1050 -40.98 15.45 19.35
C ILE A 1050 -42.40 14.88 19.31
N ASN A 1051 -43.22 15.26 18.34
CA ASN A 1051 -44.49 14.56 18.13
C ASN A 1051 -44.24 13.14 17.61
N TRP A 1052 -45.18 12.21 17.87
CA TRP A 1052 -45.01 10.82 17.50
C TRP A 1052 -45.69 10.52 16.16
N GLY A 1053 -45.22 11.19 15.11
CA GLY A 1053 -45.61 10.95 13.73
C GLY A 1053 -44.47 11.20 12.75
N ASP A 1054 -44.73 10.92 11.47
CA ASP A 1054 -43.71 10.76 10.45
C ASP A 1054 -42.82 12.01 10.32
N SER A 1055 -43.41 13.19 10.15
CA SER A 1055 -42.68 14.43 9.92
C SER A 1055 -41.75 14.75 11.09
N ALA A 1056 -42.22 14.58 12.33
CA ALA A 1056 -41.43 14.90 13.52
C ALA A 1056 -40.20 14.01 13.66
N LEU A 1057 -40.36 12.72 13.38
CA LEU A 1057 -39.31 11.73 13.60
C LEU A 1057 -38.31 11.66 12.44
N VAL A 1058 -38.75 11.88 11.19
CA VAL A 1058 -37.90 11.68 10.00
C VAL A 1058 -37.56 12.95 9.23
N ARG A 1059 -38.21 14.09 9.49
CA ARG A 1059 -38.06 15.31 8.68
C ARG A 1059 -37.84 16.59 9.47
N ASN A 1060 -38.31 16.69 10.70
CA ASN A 1060 -38.18 17.89 11.50
C ASN A 1060 -36.89 17.88 12.30
N ARG A 1061 -36.37 19.08 12.58
CA ARG A 1061 -35.34 19.24 13.59
C ARG A 1061 -36.02 19.34 14.96
N GLU A 1062 -35.99 18.28 15.76
CA GLU A 1062 -36.63 18.18 17.08
C GLU A 1062 -35.59 17.89 18.17
N MET A 1063 -35.91 18.23 19.43
CA MET A 1063 -35.09 17.83 20.58
C MET A 1063 -35.93 17.37 21.77
N GLY A 1064 -35.38 16.42 22.52
CA GLY A 1064 -35.94 15.92 23.76
C GLY A 1064 -34.85 15.53 24.75
N LEU A 1065 -35.21 15.47 26.03
CA LEU A 1065 -34.33 15.02 27.09
C LEU A 1065 -34.99 13.88 27.84
N LEU A 1066 -34.39 12.69 27.74
CA LEU A 1066 -34.75 11.54 28.56
C LEU A 1066 -33.95 11.61 29.86
N LEU A 1067 -34.65 11.80 30.98
CA LEU A 1067 -34.07 11.93 32.31
C LEU A 1067 -34.36 10.67 33.13
N SER A 1068 -33.32 10.01 33.61
CA SER A 1068 -33.40 8.89 34.53
C SER A 1068 -33.18 9.39 35.96
N SER A 1069 -34.29 9.66 36.67
CA SER A 1069 -34.28 10.07 38.08
C SER A 1069 -35.67 9.85 38.69
N PRO A 1070 -35.85 8.89 39.61
CA PRO A 1070 -37.16 8.60 40.19
C PRO A 1070 -37.83 9.80 40.85
N SER A 1071 -37.06 10.66 41.51
CA SER A 1071 -37.61 11.88 42.15
C SER A 1071 -38.12 12.90 41.14
N VAL A 1072 -37.49 13.01 39.97
CA VAL A 1072 -37.92 13.91 38.90
C VAL A 1072 -39.12 13.31 38.16
N ALA A 1073 -39.03 12.03 37.79
CA ALA A 1073 -40.11 11.30 37.11
C ALA A 1073 -41.42 11.31 37.92
N GLN A 1074 -41.34 11.24 39.26
CA GLN A 1074 -42.51 11.30 40.14
C GLN A 1074 -43.33 12.60 39.97
N VAL A 1075 -42.68 13.75 39.73
CA VAL A 1075 -43.40 15.04 39.54
C VAL A 1075 -44.26 15.00 38.29
N TYR A 1076 -43.71 14.48 37.19
CA TYR A 1076 -44.45 14.31 35.94
C TYR A 1076 -45.51 13.21 36.05
N ALA A 1077 -45.23 12.13 36.80
CA ALA A 1077 -46.20 11.05 37.04
C ALA A 1077 -47.41 11.54 37.83
N ASP A 1078 -47.21 12.36 38.86
CA ASP A 1078 -48.30 12.95 39.64
C ASP A 1078 -49.19 13.84 38.75
N SER A 1079 -48.58 14.69 37.91
CA SER A 1079 -49.31 15.50 36.92
C SER A 1079 -50.03 14.62 35.89
N TRP A 1080 -49.41 13.55 35.41
CA TRP A 1080 -50.01 12.62 34.46
C TRP A 1080 -51.24 11.94 35.05
N TYR A 1081 -51.18 11.49 36.31
CA TYR A 1081 -52.31 10.85 36.98
C TYR A 1081 -53.44 11.85 37.28
N GLU A 1082 -53.13 13.13 37.49
CA GLU A 1082 -54.15 14.18 37.56
C GLU A 1082 -54.88 14.32 36.22
N ASP A 1083 -54.13 14.38 35.11
CA ASP A 1083 -54.70 14.45 33.77
C ASP A 1083 -55.49 13.17 33.41
N TRP A 1084 -55.01 11.98 33.79
CA TRP A 1084 -55.68 10.70 33.54
C TRP A 1084 -57.03 10.57 34.25
N ASN A 1085 -57.11 11.08 35.48
CA ASN A 1085 -58.33 11.03 36.29
C ASN A 1085 -59.23 12.24 36.05
N ARG A 1086 -58.89 13.11 35.09
CA ARG A 1086 -59.70 14.25 34.73
C ARG A 1086 -61.02 13.79 34.11
N VAL A 1087 -62.08 14.51 34.46
CA VAL A 1087 -63.41 14.38 33.87
C VAL A 1087 -63.79 15.71 33.24
N ASP A 1088 -64.53 15.67 32.13
CA ASP A 1088 -65.08 16.89 31.56
C ASP A 1088 -66.13 17.46 32.52
N ASN A 1089 -65.79 18.55 33.22
CA ASN A 1089 -66.69 19.22 34.17
C ASN A 1089 -68.01 19.71 33.55
N THR A 1090 -68.12 19.72 32.21
CA THR A 1090 -69.33 20.09 31.45
C THR A 1090 -70.12 18.91 30.89
N THR A 1091 -69.50 17.77 30.61
CA THR A 1091 -70.18 16.60 30.00
C THR A 1091 -70.22 15.34 30.87
N ASP A 1092 -69.28 15.17 31.80
CA ASP A 1092 -69.13 14.00 32.67
C ASP A 1092 -69.66 14.29 34.10
N THR A 1093 -70.99 14.48 34.25
CA THR A 1093 -71.65 14.66 35.56
C THR A 1093 -72.14 13.37 36.21
#